data_AF-A0A418V607-F1
#
_entry.id   AF-A0A418V607-F1
#
_cell.length_a   1.000
_cell.length_b   1.000
_cell.length_c   1.000
_cell.angle_alpha   90.00
_cell.angle_beta   90.00
_cell.angle_gamma   90.00
#
_symmetry.space_group_name_H-M   'P 1'
#
loop_
_entity.id
_entity.type
_entity.pdbx_description
1 polymer ?
#
loop_
_entity_poly.entity_id
_entity_poly.type
_entity_poly.pdbx_seq_one_letter_code
_entity_poly.pdbx_strand_id
1 'polypeptide(L)'
;MNKKLAATTLLGLSLLAACGTNPAPTPKPTTPTDFSTLKTLSPGQQDTINTRLKVNVVFVGYRQTLPGQVPTARQIETADFQQTLPKTYNSIARIPSAYGRTEYTGNSFDYQYNYVFADKAFEDDYFAFLKAKGKEAPLTVQQKLYNCQDDVDPKTGAPTCKTPAGNINRVIDGNFEVDANEVENWLADHVSRVGVKPGEYTVFLVNWYDRPDFKFHSYTRLDAGDTDTGTKFGARGSRRLTAWGGTVRENAAAQRVWFYDLSANPDPWTQAYDVTNSDVTGDKKADYRMPPIWEYGTRKASLGYSRKVSPDLALVTRYVALNLLFTPSPIYRVALTPPELPNDIVLDYHVEQGAKASGIDKLLNKTLSQQRLQVLQPFAKLSSSEKTTALSGDLADVYKCFIVTPEKPEDICSPNFADASGERLFQFALKELRESYKTNPGKYLLPIYLFNDDADINEGLLGIAYDDGETGTQTFVYSFLNPSLNDAGFGFTDTAVHEAGHHFSLSHPHDGYDSEEDLSYGPSGQFRFVDLGDESNSVMSYMSIQPNFSQFNLDSQYRYLTAAYLNNTNAILELARRAGKESALASTAVAADKVFAQVQGKYDALAYLDAARLAHDGYRQVLNAAKTAGVNVQPYKWYENLNGLSTSTGAKARYSSTFLPQKGAVIFPEETEQQRANRLAP
;
A
#
# COMPACT_ATOMS: atom_id res chain seq x y z
N MET A 1 -25.69 -63.67 -35.58
CA MET A 1 -26.38 -63.75 -34.26
C MET A 1 -27.26 -62.50 -34.16
N ASN A 2 -28.54 -62.47 -34.54
CA ASN A 2 -29.71 -63.16 -33.93
C ASN A 2 -29.65 -63.00 -32.40
N LYS A 3 -30.54 -62.26 -31.70
CA LYS A 3 -31.99 -61.99 -31.87
C LYS A 3 -32.35 -60.67 -31.13
N LYS A 4 -33.12 -59.74 -31.73
CA LYS A 4 -34.59 -59.49 -31.57
C LYS A 4 -35.00 -59.00 -30.18
N LEU A 5 -35.95 -58.09 -29.93
CA LEU A 5 -36.93 -57.24 -30.65
C LEU A 5 -37.45 -56.30 -29.50
N ALA A 6 -38.01 -55.11 -29.66
CA ALA A 6 -39.18 -54.80 -30.46
C ALA A 6 -39.37 -53.28 -30.55
N ALA A 7 -39.66 -52.81 -31.76
CA ALA A 7 -40.37 -51.58 -32.03
C ALA A 7 -41.84 -51.93 -32.28
N THR A 8 -42.75 -51.08 -31.82
CA THR A 8 -44.17 -51.13 -32.23
C THR A 8 -44.69 -49.70 -32.44
N THR A 9 -44.68 -49.31 -33.72
CA THR A 9 -45.72 -48.57 -34.47
C THR A 9 -46.46 -47.37 -33.85
N LEU A 10 -46.24 -46.22 -34.50
CA LEU A 10 -47.21 -45.15 -34.72
C LEU A 10 -48.28 -45.58 -35.74
N LEU A 11 -49.56 -45.52 -35.39
CA LEU A 11 -50.68 -45.07 -36.25
C LEU A 11 -52.00 -45.13 -35.48
N GLY A 12 -52.64 -43.98 -35.29
CA GLY A 12 -53.95 -43.86 -34.64
C GLY A 12 -54.41 -42.41 -34.61
N LEU A 13 -54.93 -41.95 -35.74
CA LEU A 13 -55.59 -40.66 -35.89
C LEU A 13 -56.89 -40.61 -35.06
N SER A 14 -57.04 -39.51 -34.32
CA SER A 14 -58.25 -38.72 -34.10
C SER A 14 -59.53 -39.35 -33.53
N LEU A 15 -60.10 -38.60 -32.57
CA LEU A 15 -61.49 -38.57 -32.07
C LEU A 15 -61.82 -39.48 -30.87
N LEU A 16 -61.67 -38.92 -29.67
CA LEU A 16 -62.79 -38.74 -28.74
C LEU A 16 -62.44 -37.75 -27.63
N ALA A 17 -63.36 -36.83 -27.42
CA ALA A 17 -63.27 -35.69 -26.53
C ALA A 17 -63.53 -36.09 -25.06
N ALA A 18 -63.09 -35.17 -24.18
CA ALA A 18 -63.68 -34.87 -22.87
C ALA A 18 -63.43 -35.86 -21.71
N CYS A 19 -62.24 -35.74 -21.10
CA CYS A 19 -62.10 -35.67 -19.65
C CYS A 19 -61.04 -34.59 -19.35
N GLY A 20 -61.49 -33.45 -18.81
CA GLY A 20 -60.63 -32.31 -18.53
C GLY A 20 -59.63 -32.61 -17.41
N THR A 21 -58.35 -32.71 -17.76
CA THR A 21 -57.26 -32.43 -16.84
C THR A 21 -56.77 -31.02 -17.15
N ASN A 22 -57.20 -30.05 -16.34
CA ASN A 22 -56.56 -28.73 -16.34
C ASN A 22 -55.04 -28.98 -16.13
N PRO A 23 -54.14 -28.51 -17.02
CA PRO A 23 -52.74 -28.47 -16.68
C PRO A 23 -52.63 -27.65 -15.40
N ALA A 24 -52.03 -28.25 -14.35
CA ALA A 24 -51.77 -27.52 -13.12
C ALA A 24 -51.07 -26.21 -13.49
N PRO A 25 -51.56 -25.05 -13.02
CA PRO A 25 -50.95 -23.78 -13.37
C PRO A 25 -49.49 -23.85 -12.92
N THR A 26 -48.56 -23.76 -13.87
CA THR A 26 -47.15 -23.50 -13.59
C THR A 26 -47.12 -22.32 -12.62
N PRO A 27 -46.55 -22.45 -11.41
CA PRO A 27 -46.52 -21.34 -10.45
C PRO A 27 -45.91 -20.14 -11.15
N LYS A 28 -46.70 -19.07 -11.30
CA LYS A 28 -46.18 -17.79 -11.78
C LYS A 28 -45.06 -17.39 -10.80
N PRO A 29 -43.86 -17.00 -11.28
CA PRO A 29 -42.81 -16.52 -10.37
C PRO A 29 -43.41 -15.43 -9.49
N THR A 30 -43.50 -15.68 -8.19
CA THR A 30 -43.99 -14.68 -7.23
C THR A 30 -42.96 -13.58 -7.15
N THR A 31 -43.36 -12.36 -7.49
CA THR A 31 -42.52 -11.17 -7.32
C THR A 31 -42.11 -11.08 -5.85
N PRO A 32 -40.80 -10.99 -5.53
CA PRO A 32 -40.35 -10.79 -4.16
C PRO A 32 -41.02 -9.57 -3.55
N THR A 33 -41.52 -9.69 -2.32
CA THR A 33 -42.23 -8.62 -1.59
C THR A 33 -41.43 -8.05 -0.43
N ASP A 34 -40.31 -8.67 -0.08
CA ASP A 34 -39.41 -8.28 1.01
C ASP A 34 -37.97 -8.74 0.72
N PHE A 35 -37.08 -8.60 1.71
CA PHE A 35 -35.67 -8.98 1.62
C PHE A 35 -35.35 -10.39 2.18
N SER A 36 -36.35 -11.21 2.49
CA SER A 36 -36.14 -12.52 3.15
C SER A 36 -35.44 -13.57 2.28
N THR A 37 -35.34 -13.32 0.97
CA THR A 37 -34.77 -14.26 -0.02
C THR A 37 -33.33 -13.94 -0.44
N LEU A 38 -32.75 -12.85 0.08
CA LEU A 38 -31.37 -12.47 -0.19
C LEU A 38 -30.41 -13.49 0.44
N LYS A 39 -29.33 -13.82 -0.27
CA LYS A 39 -28.35 -14.83 0.17
C LYS A 39 -26.95 -14.27 0.41
N THR A 40 -26.64 -13.16 -0.25
CA THR A 40 -25.33 -12.50 -0.19
C THR A 40 -25.46 -11.12 0.45
N LEU A 41 -26.51 -10.37 0.14
CA LEU A 41 -26.79 -9.10 0.80
C LEU A 41 -27.50 -9.33 2.14
N SER A 42 -27.05 -8.60 3.16
CA SER A 42 -27.52 -8.70 4.55
C SER A 42 -27.94 -7.32 5.05
N PRO A 43 -29.17 -6.86 4.74
CA PRO A 43 -29.57 -5.48 5.04
C PRO A 43 -29.46 -5.14 6.53
N GLY A 44 -28.72 -4.08 6.83
CA GLY A 44 -28.48 -3.59 8.19
C GLY A 44 -27.29 -4.22 8.91
N GLN A 45 -26.58 -5.15 8.26
CA GLN A 45 -25.38 -5.78 8.79
C GLN A 45 -24.15 -5.36 7.98
N GLN A 46 -23.04 -5.14 8.68
CA GLN A 46 -21.73 -5.10 8.06
C GLN A 46 -21.33 -6.52 7.69
N ASP A 47 -20.88 -6.68 6.46
CA ASP A 47 -20.47 -7.95 5.88
C ASP A 47 -18.98 -7.90 5.51
N THR A 48 -18.39 -9.09 5.39
CA THR A 48 -16.97 -9.29 5.12
C THR A 48 -16.79 -10.22 3.93
N ILE A 49 -16.06 -9.76 2.93
CA ILE A 49 -15.59 -10.60 1.83
C ILE A 49 -14.40 -11.39 2.36
N ASN A 50 -14.60 -12.68 2.61
CA ASN A 50 -13.53 -13.61 2.94
C ASN A 50 -13.04 -14.31 1.67
N THR A 51 -11.72 -14.33 1.46
CA THR A 51 -11.10 -15.02 0.32
C THR A 51 -9.91 -15.85 0.76
N ARG A 52 -9.82 -17.06 0.21
CA ARG A 52 -8.62 -17.89 0.33
C ARG A 52 -7.54 -17.37 -0.60
N LEU A 53 -6.51 -16.73 -0.04
CA LEU A 53 -5.45 -16.14 -0.84
C LEU A 53 -4.26 -17.09 -0.95
N LYS A 54 -4.04 -17.60 -2.16
CA LYS A 54 -2.83 -18.36 -2.46
C LYS A 54 -1.63 -17.42 -2.58
N VAL A 55 -0.58 -17.71 -1.80
CA VAL A 55 0.70 -16.99 -1.86
C VAL A 55 1.80 -18.00 -2.18
N ASN A 56 2.51 -17.75 -3.26
CA ASN A 56 3.63 -18.57 -3.68
C ASN A 56 4.93 -17.99 -3.11
N VAL A 57 5.74 -18.82 -2.45
CA VAL A 57 7.07 -18.45 -1.97
C VAL A 57 8.08 -19.29 -2.75
N VAL A 58 8.75 -18.65 -3.70
CA VAL A 58 9.67 -19.28 -4.64
C VAL A 58 11.10 -19.01 -4.19
N PHE A 59 11.84 -20.07 -3.92
CA PHE A 59 13.24 -20.01 -3.54
C PHE A 59 14.13 -20.22 -4.76
N VAL A 60 14.95 -19.23 -5.11
CA VAL A 60 15.89 -19.27 -6.23
C VAL A 60 17.32 -19.25 -5.68
N GLY A 61 18.09 -20.31 -5.92
CA GLY A 61 19.46 -20.46 -5.39
C GLY A 61 19.54 -21.02 -3.97
N TYR A 62 18.40 -21.36 -3.37
CA TYR A 62 18.31 -22.09 -2.10
C TYR A 62 17.89 -23.55 -2.31
N ARG A 63 18.09 -24.38 -1.29
CA ARG A 63 17.66 -25.78 -1.24
C ARG A 63 16.83 -26.03 0.00
N GLN A 64 15.93 -26.99 -0.07
CA GLN A 64 15.23 -27.45 1.12
C GLN A 64 16.21 -28.17 2.05
N THR A 65 16.16 -27.87 3.35
CA THR A 65 16.91 -28.64 4.35
C THR A 65 16.42 -30.08 4.36
N LEU A 66 17.33 -31.04 4.18
CA LEU A 66 16.97 -32.46 4.27
C LEU A 66 16.76 -32.86 5.75
N PRO A 67 15.84 -33.79 6.04
CA PRO A 67 15.64 -34.28 7.40
C PRO A 67 16.96 -34.72 8.08
N GLY A 68 17.21 -34.22 9.29
CA GLY A 68 18.41 -34.53 10.07
C GLY A 68 19.66 -33.70 9.71
N GLN A 69 19.58 -32.77 8.76
CA GLN A 69 20.67 -31.84 8.47
C GLN A 69 20.55 -30.53 9.26
N VAL A 70 21.68 -29.94 9.59
CA VAL A 70 21.74 -28.57 10.13
C VAL A 70 21.71 -27.59 8.95
N PRO A 71 20.76 -26.62 8.91
CA PRO A 71 20.71 -25.62 7.86
C PRO A 71 21.97 -24.75 7.80
N THR A 72 22.49 -24.54 6.60
CA THR A 72 23.48 -23.53 6.24
C THR A 72 22.78 -22.31 5.61
N ALA A 73 23.56 -21.31 5.18
CA ALA A 73 23.05 -20.14 4.46
C ALA A 73 22.31 -20.45 3.15
N ARG A 74 22.40 -21.69 2.61
CA ARG A 74 21.65 -22.11 1.41
C ARG A 74 20.47 -23.03 1.69
N GLN A 75 20.26 -23.43 2.93
CA GLN A 75 19.22 -24.39 3.29
C GLN A 75 18.05 -23.72 4.00
N ILE A 76 16.85 -24.00 3.50
CA ILE A 76 15.60 -23.43 3.99
C ILE A 76 14.76 -24.53 4.65
N GLU A 77 14.30 -24.25 5.86
CA GLU A 77 13.31 -25.06 6.58
C GLU A 77 11.94 -24.42 6.39
N THR A 78 11.08 -25.03 5.57
CA THR A 78 9.71 -24.53 5.37
C THR A 78 8.88 -24.53 6.65
N ALA A 79 9.30 -25.29 7.68
CA ALA A 79 8.70 -25.27 9.01
C ALA A 79 8.85 -23.90 9.70
N ASP A 80 9.96 -23.18 9.47
CA ASP A 80 10.12 -21.82 10.00
C ASP A 80 9.04 -20.89 9.40
N PHE A 81 8.81 -20.99 8.09
CA PHE A 81 7.74 -20.24 7.43
C PHE A 81 6.35 -20.63 7.97
N GLN A 82 6.09 -21.92 8.18
CA GLN A 82 4.80 -22.36 8.73
C GLN A 82 4.55 -21.87 10.16
N GLN A 83 5.62 -21.64 10.94
CA GLN A 83 5.53 -21.11 12.30
C GLN A 83 5.42 -19.59 12.33
N THR A 84 6.05 -18.90 11.38
CA THR A 84 6.12 -17.43 11.37
C THR A 84 5.00 -16.80 10.57
N LEU A 85 4.62 -17.35 9.41
CA LEU A 85 3.65 -16.72 8.51
C LEU A 85 2.22 -16.76 9.10
N PRO A 86 1.43 -15.69 8.90
CA PRO A 86 0.09 -15.62 9.45
C PRO A 86 -0.84 -16.60 8.73
N LYS A 87 -1.87 -17.11 9.40
CA LYS A 87 -2.87 -17.99 8.75
C LYS A 87 -4.02 -17.18 8.15
N THR A 88 -4.34 -16.07 8.78
CA THR A 88 -5.48 -15.23 8.48
C THR A 88 -5.09 -13.76 8.48
N TYR A 89 -5.88 -12.91 7.84
CA TYR A 89 -5.74 -11.47 7.98
C TYR A 89 -7.08 -10.75 7.95
N ASN A 90 -7.33 -9.88 8.92
CA ASN A 90 -8.51 -9.02 8.96
C ASN A 90 -8.07 -7.56 8.88
N SER A 91 -8.37 -6.93 7.75
CA SER A 91 -7.93 -5.55 7.52
C SER A 91 -8.82 -4.54 8.26
N ILE A 92 -8.17 -3.48 8.76
CA ILE A 92 -8.79 -2.39 9.50
C ILE A 92 -8.44 -1.05 8.88
N ALA A 93 -9.28 -0.03 9.04
CA ALA A 93 -8.87 1.36 8.79
C ALA A 93 -7.99 1.81 9.97
N ARG A 94 -6.68 1.91 9.77
CA ARG A 94 -5.69 2.02 10.86
C ARG A 94 -5.86 3.28 11.69
N ILE A 95 -5.91 4.46 11.07
CA ILE A 95 -6.06 5.72 11.80
C ILE A 95 -7.40 5.79 12.54
N PRO A 96 -8.57 5.55 11.91
CA PRO A 96 -9.84 5.42 12.63
C PRO A 96 -9.79 4.45 13.82
N SER A 97 -9.10 3.32 13.66
CA SER A 97 -8.98 2.31 14.71
C SER A 97 -8.15 2.76 15.91
N ALA A 98 -7.24 3.72 15.72
CA ALA A 98 -6.43 4.29 16.79
C ALA A 98 -7.25 5.16 17.77
N TYR A 99 -8.48 5.58 17.41
CA TYR A 99 -9.41 6.34 18.25
C TYR A 99 -10.26 5.46 19.19
N GLY A 100 -9.82 4.22 19.45
CA GLY A 100 -10.42 3.36 20.48
C GLY A 100 -11.57 2.46 19.99
N ARG A 101 -11.87 2.44 18.69
CA ARG A 101 -12.80 1.50 18.07
C ARG A 101 -12.15 0.86 16.85
N THR A 102 -11.91 -0.44 16.89
CA THR A 102 -11.45 -1.19 15.70
C THR A 102 -12.49 -1.10 14.58
N GLU A 103 -12.10 -0.54 13.44
CA GLU A 103 -12.94 -0.40 12.26
C GLU A 103 -12.47 -1.35 11.16
N TYR A 104 -13.12 -2.52 11.09
CA TYR A 104 -12.89 -3.46 10.00
C TYR A 104 -13.34 -2.88 8.66
N THR A 105 -12.54 -3.11 7.62
CA THR A 105 -12.83 -2.65 6.24
C THR A 105 -13.89 -3.52 5.55
N GLY A 106 -14.12 -4.73 6.04
CA GLY A 106 -14.91 -5.76 5.37
C GLY A 106 -14.11 -6.65 4.41
N ASN A 107 -12.78 -6.66 4.51
CA ASN A 107 -11.92 -7.63 3.79
C ASN A 107 -11.19 -8.55 4.77
N SER A 108 -11.32 -9.86 4.54
CA SER A 108 -10.64 -10.92 5.30
C SER A 108 -9.97 -11.92 4.35
N PHE A 109 -8.87 -12.50 4.81
CA PHE A 109 -8.08 -13.45 4.04
C PHE A 109 -7.75 -14.69 4.85
N ASP A 110 -7.86 -15.85 4.21
CA ASP A 110 -7.32 -17.12 4.67
C ASP A 110 -6.10 -17.46 3.78
N TYR A 111 -4.87 -17.39 4.30
CA TYR A 111 -3.69 -17.63 3.48
C TYR A 111 -3.45 -19.10 3.19
N GLN A 112 -3.04 -19.38 1.96
CA GLN A 112 -2.57 -20.69 1.50
C GLN A 112 -1.19 -20.57 0.90
N TYR A 113 -0.17 -21.02 1.64
CA TYR A 113 1.22 -20.94 1.20
C TYR A 113 1.61 -22.12 0.32
N ASN A 114 2.24 -21.81 -0.81
CA ASN A 114 2.86 -22.76 -1.70
C ASN A 114 4.37 -22.50 -1.75
N TYR A 115 5.17 -23.41 -1.18
CA TYR A 115 6.63 -23.30 -1.18
C TYR A 115 7.21 -24.02 -2.39
N VAL A 116 8.01 -23.31 -3.19
CA VAL A 116 8.59 -23.83 -4.43
C VAL A 116 10.09 -23.60 -4.42
N PHE A 117 10.86 -24.65 -4.71
CA PHE A 117 12.31 -24.52 -4.92
C PHE A 117 12.59 -24.56 -6.42
N ALA A 118 13.17 -23.50 -6.96
CA ALA A 118 13.54 -23.45 -8.37
C ALA A 118 14.56 -24.55 -8.70
N ASP A 119 14.41 -25.14 -9.88
CA ASP A 119 15.37 -26.13 -10.35
C ASP A 119 16.65 -25.45 -10.89
N LYS A 120 17.66 -26.27 -11.16
CA LYS A 120 18.94 -25.79 -11.67
C LYS A 120 18.81 -25.06 -13.01
N ALA A 121 17.89 -25.48 -13.88
CA ALA A 121 17.75 -24.88 -15.21
C ALA A 121 17.15 -23.47 -15.12
N PHE A 122 16.15 -23.27 -14.26
CA PHE A 122 15.61 -21.95 -13.96
C PHE A 122 16.68 -21.04 -13.35
N GLU A 123 17.42 -21.54 -12.35
CA GLU A 123 18.50 -20.77 -11.71
C GLU A 123 19.58 -20.36 -12.71
N ASP A 124 20.06 -21.29 -13.54
CA ASP A 124 21.10 -21.00 -14.53
C ASP A 124 20.66 -19.93 -15.52
N ASP A 125 19.41 -19.99 -16.01
CA ASP A 125 18.87 -18.96 -16.91
C ASP A 125 18.70 -17.61 -16.21
N TYR A 126 18.19 -17.61 -14.97
CA TYR A 126 17.97 -16.40 -14.19
C TYR A 126 19.29 -15.67 -13.92
N PHE A 127 20.30 -16.36 -13.41
CA PHE A 127 21.59 -15.76 -13.10
C PHE A 127 22.39 -15.41 -14.36
N ALA A 128 22.21 -16.16 -15.46
CA ALA A 128 22.73 -15.75 -16.78
C ALA A 128 22.06 -14.46 -17.28
N PHE A 129 20.75 -14.29 -17.07
CA PHE A 129 20.02 -13.06 -17.37
C PHE A 129 20.56 -11.89 -16.54
N LEU A 130 20.72 -12.03 -15.22
CA LEU A 130 21.29 -10.98 -14.37
C LEU A 130 22.67 -10.55 -14.89
N LYS A 131 23.54 -11.53 -15.21
CA LYS A 131 24.87 -11.27 -15.76
C LYS A 131 24.84 -10.57 -17.12
N ALA A 132 23.86 -10.89 -17.96
CA ALA A 132 23.71 -10.28 -19.29
C ALA A 132 23.16 -8.85 -19.23
N LYS A 133 22.35 -8.52 -18.22
CA LYS A 133 21.67 -7.24 -18.08
C LYS A 133 22.40 -6.23 -17.20
N GLY A 134 23.16 -6.70 -16.22
CA GLY A 134 23.87 -5.79 -15.35
C GLY A 134 25.10 -5.15 -16.00
N LYS A 135 25.63 -4.14 -15.32
CA LYS A 135 26.82 -3.39 -15.72
C LYS A 135 27.72 -3.15 -14.52
N GLU A 136 29.03 -3.26 -14.73
CA GLU A 136 29.99 -2.91 -13.68
C GLU A 136 29.87 -1.44 -13.32
N ALA A 137 29.85 -1.15 -12.02
CA ALA A 137 29.75 0.17 -11.44
C ALA A 137 30.74 0.30 -10.26
N PRO A 138 31.12 1.52 -9.88
CA PRO A 138 31.90 1.74 -8.66
C PRO A 138 31.18 1.23 -7.41
N LEU A 139 31.97 0.93 -6.37
CA LEU A 139 31.41 0.65 -5.05
C LEU A 139 30.65 1.87 -4.50
N THR A 140 29.47 1.63 -3.96
CA THR A 140 28.66 2.62 -3.26
C THR A 140 29.29 3.00 -1.92
N VAL A 141 28.81 4.08 -1.29
CA VAL A 141 29.25 4.45 0.06
C VAL A 141 28.92 3.33 1.05
N GLN A 142 27.73 2.73 0.96
CA GLN A 142 27.26 1.66 1.84
C GLN A 142 28.08 0.38 1.70
N GLN A 143 28.50 0.02 0.48
CA GLN A 143 29.38 -1.12 0.26
C GLN A 143 30.77 -0.89 0.88
N LYS A 144 31.27 0.35 0.81
CA LYS A 144 32.52 0.73 1.49
C LYS A 144 32.36 0.80 3.01
N LEU A 145 31.21 1.27 3.51
CA LEU A 145 30.88 1.24 4.93
C LEU A 145 30.80 -0.19 5.46
N TYR A 146 30.20 -1.12 4.70
CA TYR A 146 30.28 -2.53 5.04
C TYR A 146 31.74 -3.02 5.14
N ASN A 147 32.59 -2.63 4.19
CA ASN A 147 34.01 -3.02 4.26
C ASN A 147 34.76 -2.41 5.47
N CYS A 148 34.39 -1.22 5.91
CA CYS A 148 35.11 -0.49 6.97
C CYS A 148 34.50 -0.61 8.38
N GLN A 149 33.21 -0.93 8.50
CA GLN A 149 32.45 -0.93 9.75
C GLN A 149 32.71 0.36 10.54
N ASP A 150 33.21 0.29 11.78
CA ASP A 150 33.42 1.45 12.64
C ASP A 150 34.62 2.36 12.25
N ASP A 151 35.42 1.98 11.25
CA ASP A 151 36.54 2.80 10.74
C ASP A 151 36.04 3.81 9.69
N VAL A 152 35.39 4.86 10.22
CA VAL A 152 34.83 5.98 9.47
C VAL A 152 35.33 7.32 10.00
N ASP A 153 35.30 8.36 9.16
CA ASP A 153 35.55 9.72 9.57
C ASP A 153 34.42 10.19 10.51
N PRO A 154 34.74 10.63 11.75
CA PRO A 154 33.72 10.93 12.75
C PRO A 154 32.92 12.21 12.45
N LYS A 155 33.34 13.04 11.50
CA LYS A 155 32.63 14.26 11.10
C LYS A 155 31.69 14.03 9.93
N THR A 156 32.07 13.16 9.01
CA THR A 156 31.36 12.96 7.73
C THR A 156 30.69 11.59 7.63
N GLY A 157 31.04 10.65 8.51
CA GLY A 157 30.62 9.26 8.41
C GLY A 157 31.23 8.52 7.21
N ALA A 158 32.19 9.12 6.50
CA ALA A 158 32.76 8.51 5.30
C ALA A 158 33.73 7.36 5.67
N PRO A 159 33.76 6.25 4.90
CA PRO A 159 34.65 5.13 5.17
C PRO A 159 36.13 5.52 5.01
N THR A 160 36.96 5.24 6.03
CA THR A 160 38.39 5.61 6.09
C THR A 160 39.35 4.44 6.15
N CYS A 161 38.84 3.21 6.25
CA CYS A 161 39.66 2.03 6.47
C CYS A 161 40.68 1.77 5.35
N LYS A 162 41.94 1.52 5.74
CA LYS A 162 43.00 1.08 4.82
C LYS A 162 42.95 -0.43 4.54
N THR A 163 42.38 -1.17 5.49
CA THR A 163 42.17 -2.62 5.42
C THR A 163 40.74 -2.92 5.83
N PRO A 164 40.07 -3.89 5.19
CA PRO A 164 38.71 -4.26 5.56
C PRO A 164 38.60 -4.72 7.03
N ALA A 165 37.43 -4.50 7.62
CA ALA A 165 37.14 -4.84 9.01
C ALA A 165 37.34 -6.34 9.28
N GLY A 166 37.82 -6.68 10.49
CA GLY A 166 38.12 -8.07 10.84
C GLY A 166 36.87 -8.95 11.01
N ASN A 167 35.73 -8.34 11.34
CA ASN A 167 34.49 -9.01 11.71
C ASN A 167 33.54 -9.29 10.53
N ILE A 168 33.77 -8.74 9.34
CA ILE A 168 33.01 -9.10 8.13
C ILE A 168 33.50 -10.43 7.55
N ASN A 169 32.64 -11.25 6.95
CA ASN A 169 33.07 -12.53 6.37
C ASN A 169 33.68 -12.41 5.00
N ARG A 170 33.28 -11.41 4.22
CA ARG A 170 33.68 -11.29 2.82
C ARG A 170 33.78 -9.83 2.42
N VAL A 171 34.93 -9.43 1.90
CA VAL A 171 35.12 -8.06 1.37
C VAL A 171 34.29 -7.89 0.10
N ILE A 172 33.53 -6.80 0.01
CA ILE A 172 32.83 -6.40 -1.23
C ILE A 172 33.85 -5.68 -2.12
N ASP A 173 34.24 -6.30 -3.23
CA ASP A 173 35.26 -5.78 -4.16
C ASP A 173 34.71 -5.42 -5.55
N GLY A 174 33.39 -5.55 -5.75
CA GLY A 174 32.71 -5.19 -6.99
C GLY A 174 31.27 -4.74 -6.76
N ASN A 175 30.69 -4.13 -7.80
CA ASN A 175 29.29 -3.76 -7.82
C ASN A 175 28.77 -3.84 -9.26
N PHE A 176 27.88 -4.80 -9.50
CA PHE A 176 27.20 -5.00 -10.77
C PHE A 176 25.77 -4.46 -10.66
N GLU A 177 25.45 -3.36 -11.32
CA GLU A 177 24.12 -2.75 -11.25
C GLU A 177 23.19 -3.37 -12.28
N VAL A 178 22.03 -3.87 -11.82
CA VAL A 178 20.97 -4.46 -12.66
C VAL A 178 19.69 -3.62 -12.52
N ASP A 179 18.94 -3.45 -13.60
CA ASP A 179 17.64 -2.78 -13.53
C ASP A 179 16.60 -3.68 -12.84
N ALA A 180 16.00 -3.18 -11.77
CA ALA A 180 15.11 -3.96 -10.92
C ALA A 180 13.79 -4.32 -11.62
N ASN A 181 13.32 -3.47 -12.54
CA ASN A 181 12.08 -3.71 -13.28
C ASN A 181 12.30 -4.78 -14.36
N GLU A 182 13.44 -4.76 -15.05
CA GLU A 182 13.79 -5.83 -15.99
C GLU A 182 13.82 -7.20 -15.29
N VAL A 183 14.32 -7.24 -14.05
CA VAL A 183 14.39 -8.46 -13.23
C VAL A 183 13.00 -8.94 -12.83
N GLU A 184 12.16 -8.04 -12.32
CA GLU A 184 10.78 -8.35 -11.98
C GLU A 184 10.00 -8.87 -13.21
N ASN A 185 10.14 -8.21 -14.35
CA ASN A 185 9.50 -8.61 -15.61
C ASN A 185 9.98 -10.00 -16.06
N TRP A 186 11.28 -10.28 -15.95
CA TRP A 186 11.81 -11.60 -16.26
C TRP A 186 11.20 -12.67 -15.35
N LEU A 187 11.14 -12.42 -14.04
CA LEU A 187 10.55 -13.36 -13.08
C LEU A 187 9.06 -13.59 -13.37
N ALA A 188 8.31 -12.54 -13.68
CA ALA A 188 6.89 -12.64 -14.03
C ALA A 188 6.66 -13.41 -15.34
N ASP A 189 7.49 -13.19 -16.37
CA ASP A 189 7.38 -13.89 -17.66
C ASP A 189 7.75 -15.38 -17.54
N HIS A 190 8.60 -15.74 -16.57
CA HIS A 190 9.11 -17.09 -16.38
C HIS A 190 8.47 -17.84 -15.19
N VAL A 191 7.53 -17.23 -14.47
CA VAL A 191 6.89 -17.78 -13.27
C VAL A 191 6.23 -19.15 -13.49
N SER A 192 5.72 -19.40 -14.70
CA SER A 192 5.12 -20.69 -15.07
C SER A 192 6.12 -21.85 -15.08
N ARG A 193 7.42 -21.56 -15.28
CA ARG A 193 8.49 -22.58 -15.26
C ARG A 193 8.72 -23.18 -13.87
N VAL A 194 8.35 -22.45 -12.82
CA VAL A 194 8.38 -22.94 -11.43
C VAL A 194 7.01 -23.45 -10.96
N GLY A 195 6.08 -23.70 -11.90
CA GLY A 195 4.76 -24.26 -11.59
C GLY A 195 3.77 -23.28 -10.96
N VAL A 196 4.07 -21.97 -11.00
CA VAL A 196 3.19 -20.91 -10.48
C VAL A 196 2.42 -20.27 -11.63
N LYS A 197 1.13 -19.99 -11.43
CA LYS A 197 0.29 -19.38 -12.46
C LYS A 197 0.60 -17.87 -12.56
N PRO A 198 0.79 -17.32 -13.77
CA PRO A 198 0.91 -15.88 -13.95
C PRO A 198 -0.26 -15.12 -13.35
N GLY A 199 0.04 -14.05 -12.61
CA GLY A 199 -0.94 -13.22 -11.93
C GLY A 199 -1.32 -13.66 -10.52
N GLU A 200 -0.71 -14.70 -9.96
CA GLU A 200 -0.83 -15.03 -8.54
C GLU A 200 0.22 -14.28 -7.71
N TYR A 201 -0.12 -13.96 -6.45
CA TYR A 201 0.83 -13.38 -5.50
C TYR A 201 2.03 -14.30 -5.30
N THR A 202 3.22 -13.76 -5.58
CA THR A 202 4.46 -14.53 -5.60
C THR A 202 5.60 -13.72 -5.01
N VAL A 203 6.26 -14.30 -4.00
CA VAL A 203 7.50 -13.79 -3.42
C VAL A 203 8.65 -14.64 -3.96
N PHE A 204 9.61 -14.02 -4.63
CA PHE A 204 10.87 -14.68 -5.00
C PHE A 204 11.95 -14.36 -3.98
N LEU A 205 12.45 -15.37 -3.27
CA LEU A 205 13.57 -15.26 -2.35
C LEU A 205 14.81 -15.77 -3.07
N VAL A 206 15.75 -14.86 -3.32
CA VAL A 206 16.88 -15.08 -4.24
C VAL A 206 18.21 -15.17 -3.49
N ASN A 207 19.09 -16.05 -3.99
CA ASN A 207 20.47 -16.20 -3.53
C ASN A 207 21.42 -16.66 -4.65
N TRP A 208 22.18 -15.72 -5.20
CA TRP A 208 23.27 -15.98 -6.15
C TRP A 208 24.58 -16.41 -5.47
N TYR A 209 24.75 -16.12 -4.18
CA TYR A 209 25.99 -16.42 -3.46
C TYR A 209 26.31 -17.92 -3.46
N ASP A 210 27.60 -18.27 -3.44
CA ASP A 210 28.16 -19.63 -3.61
C ASP A 210 27.91 -20.30 -4.99
N ARG A 211 27.52 -19.53 -6.02
CA ARG A 211 27.61 -20.00 -7.41
C ARG A 211 28.97 -19.62 -8.02
N PRO A 212 29.54 -20.42 -8.94
CA PRO A 212 30.79 -20.08 -9.62
C PRO A 212 30.73 -18.81 -10.48
N ASP A 213 29.52 -18.39 -10.87
CA ASP A 213 29.25 -17.20 -11.69
C ASP A 213 28.77 -15.99 -10.86
N PHE A 214 28.84 -16.06 -9.52
CA PHE A 214 28.43 -14.99 -8.62
C PHE A 214 29.16 -13.67 -8.93
N LYS A 215 28.40 -12.58 -8.83
CA LYS A 215 28.89 -11.20 -8.85
C LYS A 215 28.31 -10.46 -7.65
N PHE A 216 29.13 -9.63 -7.00
CA PHE A 216 28.61 -8.59 -6.13
C PHE A 216 27.77 -7.64 -6.96
N HIS A 217 26.51 -7.44 -6.59
CA HIS A 217 25.53 -6.73 -7.41
C HIS A 217 24.57 -5.93 -6.56
N SER A 218 23.92 -4.95 -7.17
CA SER A 218 22.81 -4.18 -6.59
C SER A 218 21.74 -3.96 -7.66
N TYR A 219 20.50 -3.79 -7.23
CA TYR A 219 19.42 -3.42 -8.14
C TYR A 219 19.22 -1.90 -8.14
N THR A 220 18.71 -1.38 -9.27
CA THR A 220 18.58 0.06 -9.53
C THR A 220 17.34 0.36 -10.35
N ARG A 221 16.95 1.64 -10.38
CA ARG A 221 16.02 2.24 -11.36
C ARG A 221 16.62 3.52 -11.92
N LEU A 222 17.73 3.42 -12.65
CA LEU A 222 18.56 4.57 -13.06
C LEU A 222 17.80 5.64 -13.87
N ASP A 223 16.71 5.26 -14.53
CA ASP A 223 15.85 6.13 -15.32
C ASP A 223 14.78 6.86 -14.50
N ALA A 224 14.52 6.42 -13.27
CA ALA A 224 13.51 7.00 -12.42
C ALA A 224 13.87 8.44 -12.04
N GLY A 225 12.99 9.37 -12.40
CA GLY A 225 13.11 10.75 -12.03
C GLY A 225 11.82 11.37 -11.55
N ASP A 226 11.97 12.43 -10.77
CA ASP A 226 10.86 13.31 -10.35
C ASP A 226 10.11 13.84 -11.57
N THR A 227 8.79 13.86 -11.48
CA THR A 227 7.93 14.25 -12.59
C THR A 227 8.09 15.71 -13.00
N ASP A 228 8.35 16.59 -12.05
CA ASP A 228 8.39 18.04 -12.29
C ASP A 228 9.82 18.50 -12.61
N THR A 229 10.81 18.03 -11.84
CA THR A 229 12.20 18.48 -11.97
C THR A 229 13.04 17.62 -12.91
N GLY A 230 12.60 16.39 -13.19
CA GLY A 230 13.38 15.39 -13.95
C GLY A 230 14.59 14.83 -13.18
N THR A 231 14.73 15.15 -11.90
CA THR A 231 15.86 14.70 -11.07
C THR A 231 15.88 13.19 -10.97
N LYS A 232 16.95 12.56 -11.45
CA LYS A 232 17.09 11.09 -11.50
C LYS A 232 17.47 10.50 -10.14
N PHE A 233 16.52 10.36 -9.24
CA PHE A 233 16.75 9.78 -7.92
C PHE A 233 17.35 8.37 -7.98
N GLY A 234 16.96 7.54 -8.95
CA GLY A 234 17.50 6.18 -9.03
C GLY A 234 18.99 6.09 -9.38
N ALA A 235 19.60 7.18 -9.86
CA ALA A 235 21.05 7.25 -10.07
C ALA A 235 21.84 7.39 -8.74
N ARG A 236 21.16 7.79 -7.66
CA ARG A 236 21.75 8.04 -6.35
C ARG A 236 22.19 6.77 -5.65
N GLY A 237 23.31 6.84 -4.92
CA GLY A 237 23.82 5.69 -4.16
C GLY A 237 22.87 5.28 -3.03
N SER A 238 22.12 6.25 -2.50
CA SER A 238 21.06 6.08 -1.52
C SER A 238 19.81 5.35 -2.06
N ARG A 239 19.73 5.01 -3.37
CA ARG A 239 18.59 4.32 -4.06
C ARG A 239 18.98 2.94 -4.60
N ARG A 240 19.99 2.32 -3.98
CA ARG A 240 20.39 0.96 -4.30
C ARG A 240 19.46 -0.01 -3.59
N LEU A 241 19.04 -1.05 -4.31
CA LEU A 241 17.98 -1.95 -3.92
C LEU A 241 18.50 -3.39 -3.78
N THR A 242 17.82 -4.17 -2.96
CA THR A 242 17.94 -5.63 -2.84
C THR A 242 16.62 -6.36 -3.15
N ALA A 243 15.54 -5.62 -3.36
CA ALA A 243 14.20 -6.08 -3.63
C ALA A 243 13.51 -5.16 -4.66
N TRP A 244 12.45 -5.69 -5.28
CA TRP A 244 11.57 -4.90 -6.15
C TRP A 244 10.29 -5.67 -6.49
N GLY A 245 9.21 -4.97 -6.78
CA GLY A 245 7.98 -5.61 -7.24
C GLY A 245 6.77 -4.71 -7.43
N GLY A 246 5.74 -5.26 -8.07
CA GLY A 246 4.43 -4.63 -8.23
C GLY A 246 4.29 -3.74 -9.46
N THR A 247 5.10 -3.92 -10.49
CA THR A 247 5.00 -3.11 -11.72
C THR A 247 3.71 -3.39 -12.49
N VAL A 248 2.93 -2.36 -12.82
CA VAL A 248 1.73 -2.52 -13.66
C VAL A 248 2.14 -2.73 -15.11
N ARG A 249 1.60 -3.78 -15.76
CA ARG A 249 1.83 -4.07 -17.18
C ARG A 249 0.53 -4.11 -17.95
N GLU A 250 0.43 -3.29 -18.99
CA GLU A 250 -0.67 -3.36 -19.93
C GLU A 250 -0.61 -4.65 -20.76
N ASN A 251 -1.76 -5.23 -21.07
CA ASN A 251 -1.91 -6.43 -21.91
C ASN A 251 -1.17 -7.68 -21.41
N ALA A 252 -0.80 -7.73 -20.12
CA ALA A 252 -0.23 -8.89 -19.45
C ALA A 252 -1.10 -9.29 -18.26
N ALA A 253 -0.81 -10.44 -17.65
CA ALA A 253 -1.37 -10.77 -16.34
C ALA A 253 -0.90 -9.72 -15.31
N ALA A 254 -1.77 -9.37 -14.36
CA ALA A 254 -1.42 -8.46 -13.27
C ALA A 254 -0.15 -8.93 -12.56
N GLN A 255 0.89 -8.09 -12.49
CA GLN A 255 2.18 -8.51 -11.97
C GLN A 255 2.19 -8.44 -10.44
N ARG A 256 1.83 -9.55 -9.80
CA ARG A 256 1.82 -9.72 -8.35
C ARG A 256 3.09 -10.37 -7.85
N VAL A 257 4.23 -9.87 -8.34
CA VAL A 257 5.56 -10.40 -8.09
C VAL A 257 6.35 -9.39 -7.27
N TRP A 258 6.96 -9.86 -6.19
CA TRP A 258 7.98 -9.12 -5.45
C TRP A 258 9.17 -10.05 -5.22
N PHE A 259 10.39 -9.62 -5.51
CA PHE A 259 11.58 -10.39 -5.21
C PHE A 259 12.38 -9.73 -4.10
N TYR A 260 13.08 -10.55 -3.34
CA TYR A 260 14.09 -10.15 -2.36
C TYR A 260 15.34 -11.01 -2.56
N ASP A 261 16.44 -10.36 -2.89
CA ASP A 261 17.73 -10.99 -3.12
C ASP A 261 18.69 -10.67 -1.98
N LEU A 262 18.78 -11.62 -1.05
CA LEU A 262 19.67 -11.52 0.11
C LEU A 262 21.16 -11.63 -0.27
N SER A 263 21.46 -11.99 -1.52
CA SER A 263 22.83 -12.04 -2.06
C SER A 263 23.26 -10.77 -2.78
N ALA A 264 22.36 -9.80 -2.95
CA ALA A 264 22.72 -8.46 -3.35
C ALA A 264 23.55 -7.77 -2.26
N ASN A 265 24.33 -6.77 -2.68
CA ASN A 265 25.06 -5.90 -1.78
C ASN A 265 24.07 -5.16 -0.86
N PRO A 266 24.43 -4.91 0.41
CA PRO A 266 23.52 -4.34 1.40
C PRO A 266 23.01 -2.95 0.96
N ASP A 267 21.71 -2.71 1.15
CA ASP A 267 21.05 -1.46 0.81
C ASP A 267 21.20 -0.40 1.93
N PRO A 268 21.01 0.90 1.60
CA PRO A 268 21.04 1.99 2.58
C PRO A 268 19.82 2.09 3.50
N TRP A 269 18.66 1.57 3.11
CA TRP A 269 17.39 1.81 3.80
C TRP A 269 17.23 0.93 5.02
N THR A 270 17.63 -0.33 4.92
CA THR A 270 17.65 -1.29 6.03
C THR A 270 18.89 -1.16 6.92
N GLN A 271 19.90 -0.41 6.48
CA GLN A 271 21.24 -0.37 7.09
C GLN A 271 21.88 -1.77 7.27
N ALA A 272 21.57 -2.72 6.39
CA ALA A 272 22.14 -4.07 6.42
C ALA A 272 23.68 -4.10 6.28
N TYR A 273 24.30 -2.99 5.87
CA TYR A 273 25.75 -2.87 5.72
C TYR A 273 26.49 -2.78 7.07
N ASP A 274 25.86 -2.27 8.13
CA ASP A 274 26.45 -2.26 9.47
C ASP A 274 26.19 -3.60 10.15
N VAL A 275 27.22 -4.43 10.28
CA VAL A 275 27.11 -5.74 10.91
C VAL A 275 27.75 -5.77 12.30
N THR A 276 28.14 -4.61 12.82
CA THR A 276 28.89 -4.47 14.07
C THR A 276 28.00 -3.93 15.19
N ASN A 277 27.26 -2.86 14.91
CA ASN A 277 26.47 -2.16 15.92
C ASN A 277 25.08 -2.78 16.04
N SER A 278 24.64 -3.04 17.27
CA SER A 278 23.31 -3.60 17.52
C SER A 278 22.20 -2.55 17.39
N ASP A 279 22.50 -1.29 17.71
CA ASP A 279 21.61 -0.13 17.61
C ASP A 279 22.20 0.83 16.58
N VAL A 280 21.49 1.05 15.48
CA VAL A 280 21.94 1.90 14.36
C VAL A 280 21.10 3.15 14.18
N THR A 281 20.14 3.36 15.08
CA THR A 281 19.26 4.54 15.11
C THR A 281 19.57 5.44 16.31
N GLY A 282 20.33 4.95 17.29
CA GLY A 282 20.73 5.70 18.48
C GLY A 282 19.66 5.78 19.58
N ASP A 283 18.59 4.99 19.45
CA ASP A 283 17.44 4.98 20.38
C ASP A 283 17.64 4.07 21.60
N LYS A 284 18.82 3.45 21.71
CA LYS A 284 19.24 2.48 22.74
C LYS A 284 18.49 1.14 22.68
N LYS A 285 17.87 0.81 21.54
CA LYS A 285 17.26 -0.49 21.29
C LYS A 285 17.97 -1.18 20.14
N ALA A 286 18.02 -2.50 20.21
CA ALA A 286 18.64 -3.29 19.16
C ALA A 286 17.75 -3.33 17.91
N ASP A 287 18.34 -3.03 16.77
CA ASP A 287 17.72 -3.01 15.45
C ASP A 287 17.95 -4.33 14.71
N TYR A 288 16.87 -5.08 14.51
CA TYR A 288 16.88 -6.36 13.82
C TYR A 288 16.88 -6.15 12.31
N ARG A 289 18.01 -6.48 11.68
CA ARG A 289 18.27 -6.31 10.25
C ARG A 289 18.71 -7.62 9.62
N MET A 290 18.55 -7.76 8.31
CA MET A 290 19.02 -8.95 7.58
C MET A 290 20.41 -8.65 7.01
N PRO A 291 21.49 -9.22 7.54
CA PRO A 291 22.82 -8.98 6.98
C PRO A 291 22.95 -9.65 5.60
N PRO A 292 23.92 -9.28 4.76
CA PRO A 292 24.16 -9.97 3.49
C PRO A 292 24.33 -11.47 3.66
N ILE A 293 23.92 -12.27 2.67
CA ILE A 293 23.87 -13.74 2.79
C ILE A 293 25.16 -14.41 3.28
N TRP A 294 26.33 -13.86 2.93
CA TRP A 294 27.63 -14.37 3.36
C TRP A 294 27.96 -14.11 4.84
N GLU A 295 27.12 -13.37 5.57
CA GLU A 295 27.23 -13.20 7.01
C GLU A 295 26.62 -14.35 7.81
N TYR A 296 25.68 -15.10 7.23
CA TYR A 296 24.95 -16.15 7.93
C TYR A 296 25.82 -17.35 8.31
N GLY A 297 25.61 -17.86 9.53
CA GLY A 297 26.32 -19.04 10.04
C GLY A 297 27.78 -18.78 10.40
N THR A 298 28.19 -17.51 10.50
CA THR A 298 29.56 -17.16 10.87
C THR A 298 29.86 -17.35 12.36
N ARG A 299 31.16 -17.43 12.64
CA ARG A 299 31.72 -17.36 13.99
C ARG A 299 32.36 -16.00 14.30
N LYS A 300 32.38 -15.08 13.33
CA LYS A 300 32.85 -13.70 13.55
C LYS A 300 31.85 -12.95 14.43
N ALA A 301 32.33 -11.94 15.14
CA ALA A 301 31.50 -11.02 15.92
C ALA A 301 30.74 -10.06 14.98
N SER A 302 29.75 -10.60 14.26
CA SER A 302 28.87 -9.85 13.36
C SER A 302 27.41 -10.21 13.62
N LEU A 303 26.47 -9.42 13.07
CA LEU A 303 25.02 -9.70 13.13
C LEU A 303 24.62 -11.09 12.61
N GLY A 304 25.47 -11.73 11.80
CA GLY A 304 25.25 -13.07 11.27
C GLY A 304 25.68 -14.21 12.20
N TYR A 305 26.27 -13.90 13.37
CA TYR A 305 26.79 -14.90 14.30
C TYR A 305 25.73 -15.92 14.70
N SER A 306 25.97 -17.20 14.35
CA SER A 306 25.03 -18.31 14.61
C SER A 306 23.59 -18.09 14.11
N ARG A 307 23.37 -17.12 13.21
CA ARG A 307 22.05 -16.77 12.70
C ARG A 307 21.67 -17.69 11.54
N LYS A 308 20.39 -18.08 11.50
CA LYS A 308 19.82 -18.90 10.42
C LYS A 308 19.09 -17.99 9.44
N VAL A 309 19.24 -18.28 8.15
CA VAL A 309 18.60 -17.51 7.08
C VAL A 309 17.10 -17.75 6.98
N SER A 310 16.65 -18.98 7.23
CA SER A 310 15.26 -19.39 7.03
C SER A 310 14.24 -18.61 7.89
N PRO A 311 14.46 -18.40 9.21
CA PRO A 311 13.60 -17.55 10.02
C PRO A 311 13.53 -16.09 9.54
N ASP A 312 14.66 -15.52 9.12
CA ASP A 312 14.73 -14.15 8.63
C ASP A 312 13.92 -13.95 7.34
N LEU A 313 14.05 -14.88 6.39
CA LEU A 313 13.27 -14.83 5.16
C LEU A 313 11.76 -15.00 5.43
N ALA A 314 11.39 -15.77 6.45
CA ALA A 314 10.00 -15.89 6.89
C ALA A 314 9.48 -14.58 7.49
N LEU A 315 10.30 -13.86 8.27
CA LEU A 315 9.97 -12.52 8.79
C LEU A 315 9.77 -11.50 7.67
N VAL A 316 10.69 -11.45 6.69
CA VAL A 316 10.55 -10.58 5.51
C VAL A 316 9.27 -10.91 4.75
N THR A 317 8.98 -12.20 4.54
CA THR A 317 7.76 -12.62 3.84
C THR A 317 6.49 -12.16 4.58
N ARG A 318 6.42 -12.32 5.91
CA ARG A 318 5.25 -11.87 6.70
C ARG A 318 5.12 -10.36 6.75
N TYR A 319 6.14 -9.70 7.29
CA TYR A 319 6.03 -8.30 7.69
C TYR A 319 6.30 -7.33 6.53
N VAL A 320 6.86 -7.78 5.41
CA VAL A 320 7.02 -6.94 4.21
C VAL A 320 6.05 -7.38 3.13
N ALA A 321 6.26 -8.56 2.56
CA ALA A 321 5.50 -8.97 1.38
C ALA A 321 3.99 -9.12 1.65
N LEU A 322 3.59 -9.77 2.74
CA LEU A 322 2.16 -9.93 3.05
C LEU A 322 1.56 -8.64 3.60
N ASN A 323 2.04 -8.20 4.76
CA ASN A 323 1.38 -7.18 5.55
C ASN A 323 1.52 -5.75 4.99
N LEU A 324 2.57 -5.44 4.20
CA LEU A 324 2.77 -4.11 3.63
C LEU A 324 2.39 -4.05 2.16
N LEU A 325 2.62 -5.14 1.41
CA LEU A 325 2.40 -5.15 -0.05
C LEU A 325 1.11 -5.88 -0.44
N PHE A 326 0.94 -7.15 -0.08
CA PHE A 326 -0.11 -7.97 -0.70
C PHE A 326 -1.51 -7.73 -0.12
N THR A 327 -1.60 -7.48 1.18
CA THR A 327 -2.87 -7.34 1.92
C THR A 327 -2.76 -6.30 3.04
N PRO A 328 -2.24 -5.09 2.78
CA PRO A 328 -2.12 -4.08 3.82
C PRO A 328 -3.47 -3.72 4.43
N SER A 329 -3.44 -3.23 5.66
CA SER A 329 -4.57 -2.49 6.23
C SER A 329 -4.52 -1.04 5.76
N PRO A 330 -5.63 -0.47 5.25
CA PRO A 330 -5.65 0.91 4.78
C PRO A 330 -5.41 1.91 5.90
N ILE A 331 -4.86 3.07 5.57
CA ILE A 331 -4.63 4.12 6.56
C ILE A 331 -5.95 4.78 6.98
N TYR A 332 -6.84 5.07 6.01
CA TYR A 332 -8.14 5.73 6.20
C TYR A 332 -9.32 4.91 5.66
N ARG A 333 -10.54 5.41 5.89
CA ARG A 333 -11.78 4.78 5.38
C ARG A 333 -11.86 4.93 3.86
N VAL A 334 -12.26 3.87 3.17
CA VAL A 334 -12.39 3.90 1.69
C VAL A 334 -13.70 4.55 1.26
N ALA A 335 -14.75 4.38 2.07
CA ALA A 335 -16.04 5.03 1.85
C ALA A 335 -15.99 6.49 2.30
N LEU A 336 -15.90 7.43 1.35
CA LEU A 336 -15.75 8.86 1.63
C LEU A 336 -17.00 9.54 2.21
N THR A 337 -18.20 9.22 1.70
CA THR A 337 -19.47 9.86 2.12
C THR A 337 -20.62 8.86 2.34
N PRO A 338 -20.40 7.74 3.06
CA PRO A 338 -21.40 6.67 3.18
C PRO A 338 -22.75 7.19 3.74
N PRO A 339 -23.90 6.62 3.36
CA PRO A 339 -24.06 5.53 2.41
C PRO A 339 -24.12 5.95 0.93
N GLU A 340 -24.23 7.24 0.62
CA GLU A 340 -24.15 7.75 -0.76
C GLU A 340 -22.72 8.19 -1.10
N LEU A 341 -21.96 7.30 -1.74
CA LEU A 341 -20.59 7.55 -2.17
C LEU A 341 -20.54 8.55 -3.34
N PRO A 342 -19.46 9.36 -3.45
CA PRO A 342 -19.41 10.45 -4.42
C PRO A 342 -19.24 9.93 -5.85
N ASN A 343 -19.92 10.56 -6.81
CA ASN A 343 -19.72 10.31 -8.24
C ASN A 343 -18.75 11.31 -8.87
N ASP A 344 -18.55 12.47 -8.22
CA ASP A 344 -17.67 13.54 -8.67
C ASP A 344 -16.74 13.91 -7.51
N ILE A 345 -15.44 13.78 -7.76
CA ILE A 345 -14.38 14.16 -6.82
C ILE A 345 -13.57 15.30 -7.46
N VAL A 346 -13.41 16.39 -6.72
CA VAL A 346 -12.57 17.53 -7.12
C VAL A 346 -11.30 17.48 -6.28
N LEU A 347 -10.16 17.33 -6.95
CA LEU A 347 -8.84 17.60 -6.38
C LEU A 347 -8.69 19.12 -6.29
N ASP A 348 -8.92 19.66 -5.10
CA ASP A 348 -9.00 21.10 -4.87
C ASP A 348 -7.62 21.61 -4.41
N TYR A 349 -6.81 22.05 -5.37
CA TYR A 349 -5.45 22.52 -5.13
C TYR A 349 -5.44 23.97 -4.64
N HIS A 350 -4.86 24.19 -3.48
CA HIS A 350 -4.57 25.49 -2.88
C HIS A 350 -3.05 25.70 -2.88
N VAL A 351 -2.55 26.51 -3.79
CA VAL A 351 -1.13 26.82 -3.93
C VAL A 351 -0.82 28.05 -3.09
N GLU A 352 -0.11 27.85 -1.98
CA GLU A 352 0.33 28.92 -1.09
C GLU A 352 1.75 29.33 -1.46
N GLN A 353 1.85 30.39 -2.27
CA GLN A 353 3.06 30.78 -2.97
C GLN A 353 3.86 31.84 -2.20
N GLY A 354 5.08 31.51 -1.80
CA GLY A 354 6.08 32.45 -1.28
C GLY A 354 6.51 33.46 -2.33
N ALA A 355 6.80 34.70 -1.91
CA ALA A 355 7.04 35.83 -2.80
C ALA A 355 8.25 35.63 -3.73
N LYS A 356 9.26 34.88 -3.30
CA LYS A 356 10.45 34.53 -4.08
C LYS A 356 10.58 33.04 -4.37
N ALA A 357 9.55 32.25 -4.07
CA ALA A 357 9.59 30.82 -4.29
C ALA A 357 9.53 30.52 -5.79
N SER A 358 10.00 29.33 -6.17
CA SER A 358 9.99 28.86 -7.56
C SER A 358 8.57 28.89 -8.15
N GLY A 359 8.46 29.18 -9.44
CA GLY A 359 7.17 29.22 -10.12
C GLY A 359 6.46 27.87 -10.11
N ILE A 360 5.18 27.86 -9.73
CA ILE A 360 4.38 26.63 -9.59
C ILE A 360 4.24 25.85 -10.92
N ASP A 361 4.33 26.53 -12.06
CA ASP A 361 4.30 25.93 -13.40
C ASP A 361 5.43 24.92 -13.65
N LYS A 362 6.51 25.00 -12.88
CA LYS A 362 7.65 24.07 -12.92
C LYS A 362 7.61 23.00 -11.85
N LEU A 363 6.69 23.12 -10.89
CA LEU A 363 6.65 22.30 -9.68
C LEU A 363 5.33 21.55 -9.53
N LEU A 364 4.36 21.76 -10.42
CA LEU A 364 3.07 21.07 -10.36
C LEU A 364 2.50 20.84 -11.75
N ASN A 365 2.15 19.59 -12.01
CA ASN A 365 1.36 19.14 -13.15
C ASN A 365 0.05 18.52 -12.65
N LYS A 366 -0.93 19.37 -12.31
CA LYS A 366 -2.23 18.94 -11.79
C LYS A 366 -2.99 17.97 -12.70
N THR A 367 -2.83 18.10 -14.03
CA THR A 367 -3.48 17.19 -14.98
C THR A 367 -2.90 15.78 -14.85
N LEU A 368 -1.58 15.68 -14.71
CA LEU A 368 -0.91 14.41 -14.49
C LEU A 368 -1.22 13.84 -13.10
N SER A 369 -1.26 14.65 -12.05
CA SER A 369 -1.72 14.21 -10.73
C SER A 369 -3.15 13.65 -10.79
N GLN A 370 -4.07 14.33 -11.48
CA GLN A 370 -5.44 13.85 -11.68
C GLN A 370 -5.47 12.50 -12.41
N GLN A 371 -4.68 12.35 -13.49
CA GLN A 371 -4.59 11.09 -14.24
C GLN A 371 -4.08 9.94 -13.36
N ARG A 372 -3.06 10.19 -12.55
CA ARG A 372 -2.48 9.19 -11.64
C ARG A 372 -3.42 8.81 -10.51
N LEU A 373 -4.20 9.74 -9.97
CA LEU A 373 -5.17 9.47 -8.90
C LEU A 373 -6.46 8.81 -9.41
N GLN A 374 -6.83 9.00 -10.68
CA GLN A 374 -8.05 8.43 -11.28
C GLN A 374 -8.14 6.92 -11.14
N VAL A 375 -7.01 6.20 -11.16
CA VAL A 375 -6.99 4.74 -11.02
C VAL A 375 -7.43 4.27 -9.64
N LEU A 376 -7.35 5.10 -8.59
CA LEU A 376 -7.79 4.76 -7.24
C LEU A 376 -9.30 4.93 -7.05
N GLN A 377 -9.94 5.73 -7.90
CA GLN A 377 -11.38 6.00 -7.87
C GLN A 377 -11.99 5.78 -9.27
N PRO A 378 -11.93 4.56 -9.84
CA PRO A 378 -12.24 4.30 -11.24
C PRO A 378 -13.72 4.51 -11.62
N PHE A 379 -14.61 4.65 -10.62
CA PHE A 379 -16.05 4.82 -10.82
C PHE A 379 -16.55 6.23 -10.46
N ALA A 380 -15.67 7.09 -9.95
CA ALA A 380 -15.94 8.51 -9.79
C ALA A 380 -15.22 9.30 -10.88
N LYS A 381 -15.83 10.40 -11.31
CA LYS A 381 -15.18 11.37 -12.18
C LYS A 381 -14.25 12.24 -11.34
N LEU A 382 -12.95 12.20 -11.63
CA LEU A 382 -12.01 13.14 -11.06
C LEU A 382 -11.91 14.40 -11.93
N SER A 383 -11.81 15.54 -11.25
CA SER A 383 -11.50 16.85 -11.82
C SER A 383 -10.57 17.59 -10.88
N SER A 384 -9.91 18.65 -11.36
CA SER A 384 -9.05 19.49 -10.52
C SER A 384 -9.51 20.95 -10.54
N SER A 385 -9.51 21.61 -9.39
CA SER A 385 -9.48 23.07 -9.26
C SER A 385 -8.11 23.51 -8.79
N GLU A 386 -7.74 24.75 -9.09
CA GLU A 386 -6.52 25.35 -8.57
C GLU A 386 -6.81 26.79 -8.20
N LYS A 387 -6.35 27.18 -7.01
CA LYS A 387 -6.30 28.55 -6.55
C LYS A 387 -4.88 28.82 -6.06
N THR A 388 -4.32 29.95 -6.46
CA THR A 388 -3.04 30.41 -5.94
C THR A 388 -3.26 31.61 -5.04
N THR A 389 -2.69 31.55 -3.85
CA THR A 389 -2.70 32.62 -2.84
C THR A 389 -1.28 32.92 -2.41
N ALA A 390 -1.01 34.18 -2.05
CA ALA A 390 0.29 34.55 -1.54
C ALA A 390 0.45 34.00 -0.12
N LEU A 391 1.53 33.26 0.14
CA LEU A 391 1.87 32.78 1.49
C LEU A 391 2.29 33.96 2.37
N SER A 392 1.30 34.63 2.95
CA SER A 392 1.46 35.86 3.72
C SER A 392 0.31 36.06 4.73
N GLY A 393 0.48 37.00 5.66
CA GLY A 393 -0.54 37.32 6.68
C GLY A 393 -0.92 36.13 7.56
N ASP A 394 -2.18 36.07 7.98
CA ASP A 394 -2.70 35.06 8.93
C ASP A 394 -2.38 33.62 8.52
N LEU A 395 -2.43 33.30 7.22
CA LEU A 395 -2.12 31.95 6.72
C LEU A 395 -0.64 31.61 6.91
N ALA A 396 0.26 32.53 6.57
CA ALA A 396 1.70 32.32 6.78
C ALA A 396 2.03 32.19 8.26
N ASP A 397 1.34 32.92 9.14
CA ASP A 397 1.53 32.82 10.58
C ASP A 397 1.11 31.44 11.11
N VAL A 398 -0.09 30.96 10.77
CA VAL A 398 -0.53 29.62 11.23
C VAL A 398 0.28 28.48 10.60
N TYR A 399 0.74 28.63 9.36
CA TYR A 399 1.63 27.67 8.70
C TYR A 399 3.00 27.61 9.39
N LYS A 400 3.62 28.76 9.72
CA LYS A 400 4.88 28.81 10.47
C LYS A 400 4.73 28.34 11.92
N CYS A 401 3.53 28.39 12.49
CA CYS A 401 3.25 27.77 13.78
C CYS A 401 3.16 26.24 13.71
N PHE A 402 2.68 25.70 12.58
CA PHE A 402 2.64 24.27 12.32
C PHE A 402 4.06 23.71 12.07
N ILE A 403 4.87 24.43 11.29
CA ILE A 403 6.26 24.09 10.99
C ILE A 403 7.19 24.83 11.95
N VAL A 404 7.61 24.18 13.03
CA VAL A 404 8.46 24.81 14.08
C VAL A 404 9.78 25.30 13.47
N THR A 405 9.97 26.62 13.39
CA THR A 405 11.27 27.20 12.99
C THR A 405 12.28 27.12 14.15
N PRO A 406 13.42 26.42 14.00
CA PRO A 406 14.41 26.30 15.09
C PRO A 406 15.06 27.63 15.49
N GLU A 407 15.10 28.60 14.56
CA GLU A 407 15.80 29.88 14.73
C GLU A 407 14.98 30.95 15.45
N LYS A 408 13.64 30.81 15.48
CA LYS A 408 12.71 31.77 16.11
C LYS A 408 11.52 31.10 16.82
N PRO A 409 11.75 30.16 17.75
CA PRO A 409 10.67 29.44 18.43
C PRO A 409 9.75 30.35 19.26
N GLU A 410 10.21 31.54 19.68
CA GLU A 410 9.51 32.38 20.66
C GLU A 410 8.70 33.54 20.07
N ASP A 411 9.04 34.04 18.87
CA ASP A 411 8.56 35.35 18.37
C ASP A 411 7.34 35.26 17.43
N ILE A 412 7.21 34.16 16.67
CA ILE A 412 6.02 33.86 15.83
C ILE A 412 5.06 32.90 16.57
N CYS A 413 5.63 32.02 17.41
CA CYS A 413 4.94 30.95 18.11
C CYS A 413 4.93 31.16 19.64
N SER A 414 4.69 32.40 20.11
CA SER A 414 4.43 32.69 21.55
C SER A 414 3.56 31.57 22.17
N PRO A 415 3.63 31.26 23.48
CA PRO A 415 2.80 30.18 24.07
C PRO A 415 1.30 30.25 23.73
N ASN A 416 0.82 31.43 23.34
CA ASN A 416 -0.52 31.69 22.82
C ASN A 416 -0.70 31.42 21.31
N PHE A 417 0.29 30.89 20.60
CA PHE A 417 0.40 30.74 19.14
C PHE A 417 1.11 29.46 18.68
N ALA A 418 1.92 28.82 19.52
CA ALA A 418 2.45 27.48 19.25
C ALA A 418 1.30 26.50 18.93
N ASP A 419 1.41 25.80 17.81
CA ASP A 419 0.39 24.88 17.33
C ASP A 419 1.00 23.52 17.01
N ALA A 420 1.51 22.88 18.07
CA ALA A 420 2.08 21.53 17.97
C ALA A 420 1.06 20.48 17.47
N SER A 421 -0.23 20.81 17.51
CA SER A 421 -1.30 19.99 16.93
C SER A 421 -1.60 20.29 15.47
N GLY A 422 -1.25 21.46 14.92
CA GLY A 422 -1.77 21.93 13.63
C GLY A 422 -3.24 22.39 13.65
N GLU A 423 -3.81 22.62 14.83
CA GLU A 423 -5.19 23.07 15.05
C GLU A 423 -5.53 24.35 14.27
N ARG A 424 -4.68 25.36 14.33
CA ARG A 424 -4.95 26.68 13.75
C ARG A 424 -4.93 26.61 12.23
N LEU A 425 -3.95 25.89 11.69
CA LEU A 425 -3.89 25.62 10.26
C LEU A 425 -5.11 24.82 9.81
N PHE A 426 -5.49 23.79 10.58
CA PHE A 426 -6.69 22.99 10.34
C PHE A 426 -7.96 23.85 10.36
N GLN A 427 -8.15 24.73 11.35
CA GLN A 427 -9.32 25.60 11.45
C GLN A 427 -9.38 26.64 10.32
N PHE A 428 -8.22 27.15 9.91
CA PHE A 428 -8.11 28.03 8.75
C PHE A 428 -8.60 27.31 7.49
N ALA A 429 -8.03 26.13 7.20
CA ALA A 429 -8.38 25.31 6.05
C ALA A 429 -9.85 24.84 6.09
N LEU A 430 -10.36 24.48 7.27
CA LEU A 430 -11.75 24.05 7.46
C LEU A 430 -12.75 25.17 7.15
N LYS A 431 -12.46 26.40 7.57
CA LYS A 431 -13.32 27.55 7.24
C LYS A 431 -13.41 27.73 5.73
N GLU A 432 -12.28 27.68 5.05
CA GLU A 432 -12.24 27.78 3.58
C GLU A 432 -12.99 26.63 2.90
N LEU A 433 -12.72 25.38 3.32
CA LEU A 433 -13.41 24.19 2.81
C LEU A 433 -14.93 24.33 2.91
N ARG A 434 -15.45 24.79 4.05
CA ARG A 434 -16.90 25.02 4.25
C ARG A 434 -17.48 26.07 3.32
N GLU A 435 -16.73 27.13 3.00
CA GLU A 435 -17.13 28.11 1.99
C GLU A 435 -17.12 27.50 0.58
N SER A 436 -16.10 26.70 0.24
CA SER A 436 -16.01 26.00 -1.04
C SER A 436 -17.20 25.05 -1.28
N TYR A 437 -17.67 24.36 -0.23
CA TYR A 437 -18.85 23.49 -0.31
C TYR A 437 -20.17 24.25 -0.57
N LYS A 438 -20.29 25.54 -0.19
CA LYS A 438 -21.50 26.33 -0.48
C LYS A 438 -21.72 26.53 -1.97
N THR A 439 -20.63 26.58 -2.76
CA THR A 439 -20.67 26.79 -4.21
C THR A 439 -20.50 25.50 -5.01
N ASN A 440 -20.15 24.39 -4.36
CA ASN A 440 -19.99 23.06 -4.97
C ASN A 440 -20.85 21.98 -4.28
N PRO A 441 -22.18 22.18 -4.14
CA PRO A 441 -23.03 21.18 -3.51
C PRO A 441 -23.02 19.86 -4.32
N GLY A 442 -22.94 18.73 -3.61
CA GLY A 442 -23.04 17.39 -4.20
C GLY A 442 -21.74 16.83 -4.80
N LYS A 443 -20.62 17.55 -4.71
CA LYS A 443 -19.28 17.04 -5.05
C LYS A 443 -18.51 16.70 -3.78
N TYR A 444 -17.54 15.79 -3.87
CA TYR A 444 -16.52 15.63 -2.83
C TYR A 444 -15.33 16.51 -3.17
N LEU A 445 -14.98 17.43 -2.28
CA LEU A 445 -13.77 18.24 -2.41
C LEU A 445 -12.66 17.57 -1.60
N LEU A 446 -11.58 17.17 -2.24
CA LEU A 446 -10.35 16.71 -1.59
C LEU A 446 -9.41 17.93 -1.53
N PRO A 447 -9.28 18.59 -0.37
CA PRO A 447 -8.45 19.78 -0.23
C PRO A 447 -6.95 19.40 -0.18
N ILE A 448 -6.18 19.95 -1.11
CA ILE A 448 -4.73 19.75 -1.26
C ILE A 448 -4.06 21.11 -1.12
N TYR A 449 -3.40 21.38 0.01
CA TYR A 449 -2.62 22.60 0.20
C TYR A 449 -1.15 22.35 -0.14
N LEU A 450 -0.62 23.16 -1.05
CA LEU A 450 0.75 23.12 -1.53
C LEU A 450 1.47 24.38 -1.03
N PHE A 451 2.20 24.26 0.07
CA PHE A 451 2.99 25.35 0.65
C PHE A 451 4.33 25.46 -0.06
N ASN A 452 4.48 26.44 -0.93
CA ASN A 452 5.71 26.69 -1.68
C ASN A 452 6.47 27.87 -1.06
N ASP A 453 7.30 27.57 -0.07
CA ASP A 453 8.02 28.56 0.72
C ASP A 453 9.28 29.08 -0.01
N ASP A 454 9.69 30.31 0.31
CA ASP A 454 10.97 30.88 -0.10
C ASP A 454 12.06 30.79 0.99
N ALA A 455 11.76 30.10 2.10
CA ALA A 455 12.68 29.79 3.19
C ALA A 455 12.63 28.30 3.61
N ASP A 456 13.76 27.77 4.08
CA ASP A 456 13.91 26.38 4.53
C ASP A 456 13.41 26.18 5.97
N ILE A 457 12.10 26.15 6.17
CA ILE A 457 11.51 26.04 7.51
C ILE A 457 11.02 24.63 7.88
N ASN A 458 10.65 23.78 6.90
CA ASN A 458 10.01 22.47 7.09
C ASN A 458 10.96 21.28 7.25
N GLU A 459 12.24 21.52 7.55
CA GLU A 459 13.27 20.52 7.85
C GLU A 459 13.29 19.29 6.91
N GLY A 460 12.87 19.45 5.65
CA GLY A 460 12.85 18.39 4.65
C GLY A 460 11.58 17.53 4.58
N LEU A 461 10.55 17.77 5.39
CA LEU A 461 9.23 17.11 5.28
C LEU A 461 8.59 17.45 3.94
N LEU A 462 8.08 16.45 3.19
CA LEU A 462 7.47 16.66 1.88
C LEU A 462 5.95 16.78 1.92
N GLY A 463 5.27 15.99 2.74
CA GLY A 463 3.82 16.00 2.80
C GLY A 463 3.27 15.27 4.02
N ILE A 464 1.96 15.37 4.18
CA ILE A 464 1.17 14.63 5.17
C ILE A 464 -0.30 14.60 4.74
N ALA A 465 -0.95 13.45 4.90
CA ALA A 465 -2.41 13.33 4.91
C ALA A 465 -2.93 13.39 6.37
N TYR A 466 -3.89 14.27 6.61
CA TYR A 466 -4.31 14.69 7.94
C TYR A 466 -5.73 14.21 8.28
N ASP A 467 -5.99 13.88 9.55
CA ASP A 467 -7.29 13.45 10.05
C ASP A 467 -7.97 14.49 10.95
N ASP A 468 -9.23 14.26 11.32
CA ASP A 468 -10.05 15.20 12.09
C ASP A 468 -9.70 15.32 13.58
N GLY A 469 -8.75 14.52 14.10
CA GLY A 469 -8.35 14.55 15.50
C GLY A 469 -9.40 14.00 16.47
N GLU A 470 -10.52 13.46 15.98
CA GLU A 470 -11.65 13.02 16.81
C GLU A 470 -12.12 11.60 16.45
N THR A 471 -12.20 11.28 15.17
CA THR A 471 -12.74 10.02 14.65
C THR A 471 -11.79 9.32 13.69
N GLY A 472 -10.65 9.93 13.38
CA GLY A 472 -9.72 9.48 12.34
C GLY A 472 -10.28 9.65 10.93
N THR A 473 -11.26 10.54 10.74
CA THR A 473 -11.78 10.85 9.40
C THR A 473 -10.73 11.62 8.63
N GLN A 474 -10.37 11.18 7.43
CA GLN A 474 -9.43 11.90 6.57
C GLN A 474 -9.99 13.29 6.20
N THR A 475 -9.13 14.30 6.19
CA THR A 475 -9.54 15.70 6.02
C THR A 475 -8.75 16.44 4.97
N PHE A 476 -7.46 16.68 5.21
CA PHE A 476 -6.61 17.56 4.41
C PHE A 476 -5.36 16.84 3.95
N VAL A 477 -4.87 17.23 2.77
CA VAL A 477 -3.54 16.87 2.28
C VAL A 477 -2.69 18.12 2.29
N TYR A 478 -1.52 18.08 2.93
CA TYR A 478 -0.54 19.15 2.92
C TYR A 478 0.74 18.67 2.23
N SER A 479 1.34 19.52 1.40
CA SER A 479 2.65 19.28 0.80
C SER A 479 3.52 20.53 0.88
N PHE A 480 4.84 20.35 0.99
CA PHE A 480 5.79 21.40 1.35
C PHE A 480 6.99 21.47 0.38
N LEU A 481 7.01 22.55 -0.38
CA LEU A 481 8.09 23.23 -1.11
C LEU A 481 9.02 24.09 -0.24
N ASN A 482 10.34 23.95 -0.34
CA ASN A 482 11.29 24.99 0.05
C ASN A 482 12.50 25.01 -0.92
N PRO A 483 13.39 26.02 -0.84
CA PRO A 483 14.58 26.08 -1.69
C PRO A 483 15.45 24.81 -1.64
N SER A 484 15.76 24.29 -0.45
CA SER A 484 16.61 23.09 -0.29
C SER A 484 15.99 21.82 -0.90
N LEU A 485 14.66 21.67 -0.84
CA LEU A 485 13.93 20.54 -1.43
C LEU A 485 13.86 20.65 -2.95
N ASN A 486 13.69 21.86 -3.48
CA ASN A 486 13.78 22.12 -4.91
C ASN A 486 15.18 21.81 -5.44
N ASP A 487 16.24 22.23 -4.72
CA ASP A 487 17.63 21.92 -5.06
C ASP A 487 17.94 20.42 -4.93
N ALA A 488 17.29 19.73 -3.97
CA ALA A 488 17.32 18.28 -3.87
C ALA A 488 16.51 17.58 -4.98
N GLY A 489 15.74 18.33 -5.77
CA GLY A 489 15.07 17.86 -6.97
C GLY A 489 13.63 17.41 -6.80
N PHE A 490 12.94 17.82 -5.74
CA PHE A 490 11.53 17.46 -5.52
C PHE A 490 10.56 18.47 -6.16
N GLY A 491 9.48 17.95 -6.75
CA GLY A 491 8.29 18.71 -7.13
C GLY A 491 7.05 18.34 -6.30
N PHE A 492 5.93 19.03 -6.55
CA PHE A 492 4.66 18.74 -5.87
C PHE A 492 3.87 17.63 -6.52
N THR A 493 4.05 17.33 -7.81
CA THR A 493 3.17 16.39 -8.53
C THR A 493 3.19 15.01 -7.89
N ASP A 494 4.38 14.48 -7.60
CA ASP A 494 4.55 13.14 -7.06
C ASP A 494 4.17 13.08 -5.57
N THR A 495 4.55 14.10 -4.80
CA THR A 495 4.15 14.25 -3.39
C THR A 495 2.64 14.39 -3.22
N ALA A 496 1.97 15.24 -4.01
CA ALA A 496 0.52 15.39 -3.92
C ALA A 496 -0.22 14.11 -4.34
N VAL A 497 0.33 13.33 -5.27
CA VAL A 497 -0.21 12.01 -5.63
C VAL A 497 -0.02 11.01 -4.48
N HIS A 498 1.13 11.03 -3.81
CA HIS A 498 1.41 10.21 -2.62
C HIS A 498 0.39 10.50 -1.50
N GLU A 499 0.28 11.75 -1.07
CA GLU A 499 -0.57 12.12 0.05
C GLU A 499 -2.07 11.95 -0.25
N ALA A 500 -2.51 12.29 -1.46
CA ALA A 500 -3.88 11.99 -1.88
C ALA A 500 -4.12 10.47 -1.98
N GLY A 501 -3.08 9.67 -2.22
CA GLY A 501 -3.10 8.22 -2.10
C GLY A 501 -3.49 7.76 -0.70
N HIS A 502 -2.92 8.35 0.35
CA HIS A 502 -3.35 8.12 1.74
C HIS A 502 -4.80 8.51 1.96
N HIS A 503 -5.21 9.69 1.50
CA HIS A 503 -6.59 10.17 1.61
C HIS A 503 -7.59 9.19 0.95
N PHE A 504 -7.16 8.53 -0.12
CA PHE A 504 -7.85 7.41 -0.78
C PHE A 504 -7.53 6.04 -0.21
N SER A 505 -7.11 5.97 1.05
CA SER A 505 -6.91 4.79 1.91
C SER A 505 -5.60 4.01 1.80
N LEU A 506 -4.68 4.37 0.90
CA LEU A 506 -3.42 3.64 0.76
C LEU A 506 -2.51 3.82 1.98
N SER A 507 -1.70 2.82 2.27
CA SER A 507 -0.68 2.87 3.33
C SER A 507 0.71 2.99 2.70
N HIS A 508 1.66 3.49 3.49
CA HIS A 508 3.07 3.30 3.20
C HIS A 508 3.42 1.83 3.10
N PRO A 509 4.45 1.47 2.32
CA PRO A 509 4.97 0.12 2.30
C PRO A 509 6.09 -0.08 3.34
N HIS A 510 6.19 0.73 4.40
CA HIS A 510 7.17 0.58 5.48
C HIS A 510 6.56 0.66 6.90
N ASP A 511 5.29 1.07 7.04
CA ASP A 511 4.54 1.00 8.29
C ASP A 511 3.22 0.26 8.10
N GLY A 512 2.88 -0.59 9.05
CA GLY A 512 1.82 -1.55 8.84
C GLY A 512 1.18 -2.06 10.12
N TYR A 513 0.23 -2.98 9.90
CA TYR A 513 -0.50 -3.67 10.95
C TYR A 513 -0.48 -5.17 10.67
N ASP A 514 -0.21 -5.97 11.68
CA ASP A 514 -0.38 -7.42 11.67
C ASP A 514 -1.64 -7.78 12.47
N SER A 515 -2.63 -8.38 11.81
CA SER A 515 -3.93 -8.62 12.45
C SER A 515 -3.97 -9.83 13.36
N GLU A 516 -3.12 -10.84 13.17
CA GLU A 516 -3.08 -12.01 14.07
C GLU A 516 -2.37 -11.66 15.38
N GLU A 517 -1.36 -10.79 15.29
CA GLU A 517 -0.68 -10.28 16.47
C GLU A 517 -1.36 -9.07 17.09
N ASP A 518 -2.33 -8.46 16.41
CA ASP A 518 -2.88 -7.15 16.74
C ASP A 518 -1.74 -6.16 17.04
N LEU A 519 -0.90 -5.90 16.03
CA LEU A 519 0.36 -5.18 16.21
C LEU A 519 0.58 -4.17 15.08
N SER A 520 0.72 -2.90 15.44
CA SER A 520 1.26 -1.88 14.52
C SER A 520 2.78 -1.84 14.63
N TYR A 521 3.47 -1.72 13.50
CA TYR A 521 4.94 -1.69 13.43
C TYR A 521 5.43 -0.82 12.28
N GLY A 522 6.67 -0.37 12.37
CA GLY A 522 7.43 0.26 11.28
C GLY A 522 8.93 0.00 11.44
N PRO A 523 9.80 0.76 10.76
CA PRO A 523 11.22 0.43 10.60
C PRO A 523 12.08 0.79 11.81
N SER A 524 11.79 0.21 12.98
CA SER A 524 12.58 0.36 14.21
C SER A 524 12.62 -0.91 15.05
N GLY A 525 13.70 -1.10 15.81
CA GLY A 525 13.84 -2.22 16.75
C GLY A 525 13.76 -3.56 16.02
N GLN A 526 12.90 -4.47 16.49
CA GLN A 526 12.77 -5.81 15.90
C GLN A 526 12.24 -5.83 14.44
N PHE A 527 11.82 -4.69 13.91
CA PHE A 527 11.28 -4.54 12.56
C PHE A 527 12.13 -3.60 11.68
N ARG A 528 13.38 -3.28 12.04
CA ARG A 528 14.22 -2.35 11.24
C ARG A 528 14.31 -2.73 9.74
N PHE A 529 14.20 -4.02 9.41
CA PHE A 529 14.21 -4.51 8.04
C PHE A 529 12.98 -4.14 7.18
N VAL A 530 11.89 -3.61 7.74
CA VAL A 530 10.63 -3.43 6.98
C VAL A 530 10.66 -2.27 5.98
N ASP A 531 11.66 -1.39 6.05
CA ASP A 531 11.96 -0.42 4.98
C ASP A 531 12.17 -1.10 3.61
N LEU A 532 12.42 -2.43 3.57
CA LEU A 532 12.42 -3.20 2.32
C LEU A 532 11.14 -3.08 1.49
N GLY A 533 9.99 -2.75 2.09
CA GLY A 533 8.76 -2.58 1.32
C GLY A 533 8.75 -1.29 0.49
N ASP A 534 9.53 -0.27 0.86
CA ASP A 534 9.78 0.90 0.01
C ASP A 534 10.49 0.51 -1.30
N GLU A 535 11.15 -0.65 -1.35
CA GLU A 535 11.67 -1.26 -2.57
C GLU A 535 10.54 -1.96 -3.36
N SER A 536 9.53 -1.17 -3.77
CA SER A 536 8.40 -1.56 -4.59
C SER A 536 8.08 -0.49 -5.64
N ASN A 537 7.40 -0.87 -6.73
CA ASN A 537 7.06 0.00 -7.86
C ASN A 537 5.86 0.91 -7.52
N SER A 538 5.99 1.73 -6.48
CA SER A 538 4.92 2.52 -5.90
C SER A 538 5.34 3.96 -5.60
N VAL A 539 4.48 4.92 -5.92
CA VAL A 539 4.58 6.32 -5.45
C VAL A 539 4.43 6.44 -3.94
N MET A 540 3.83 5.45 -3.26
CA MET A 540 3.75 5.39 -1.80
C MET A 540 5.10 5.09 -1.14
N SER A 541 6.15 4.81 -1.91
CA SER A 541 7.50 4.59 -1.41
C SER A 541 8.25 5.91 -1.20
N TYR A 542 9.03 5.98 -0.12
CA TYR A 542 9.91 7.13 0.16
C TYR A 542 11.18 7.18 -0.70
N MET A 543 11.44 6.17 -1.53
CA MET A 543 12.63 6.16 -2.39
C MET A 543 12.52 7.10 -3.59
N SER A 544 11.30 7.57 -3.91
CA SER A 544 11.03 8.49 -5.03
C SER A 544 11.53 7.98 -6.39
N ILE A 545 11.46 6.66 -6.59
CA ILE A 545 11.93 6.00 -7.81
C ILE A 545 10.80 5.46 -8.70
N GLN A 546 9.53 5.72 -8.36
CA GLN A 546 8.38 5.49 -9.24
C GLN A 546 7.24 6.45 -8.93
N PRO A 547 6.66 7.12 -9.94
CA PRO A 547 5.62 8.13 -9.71
C PRO A 547 4.19 7.59 -9.81
N ASN A 548 4.00 6.28 -10.02
CA ASN A 548 2.69 5.65 -10.19
C ASN A 548 2.41 4.64 -9.06
N PHE A 549 1.13 4.33 -8.86
CA PHE A 549 0.70 3.27 -7.94
C PHE A 549 1.07 1.89 -8.47
N SER A 550 1.57 1.02 -7.58
CA SER A 550 1.90 -0.37 -7.90
C SER A 550 0.64 -1.22 -8.12
N GLN A 551 0.79 -2.38 -8.74
CA GLN A 551 -0.25 -3.41 -8.81
C GLN A 551 -0.76 -3.78 -7.41
N PHE A 552 0.10 -3.76 -6.39
CA PHE A 552 -0.27 -4.05 -4.99
C PHE A 552 -1.20 -2.98 -4.41
N ASN A 553 -0.95 -1.70 -4.70
CA ASN A 553 -1.84 -0.61 -4.31
C ASN A 553 -3.20 -0.74 -5.01
N LEU A 554 -3.19 -1.00 -6.33
CA LEU A 554 -4.42 -1.16 -7.11
C LEU A 554 -5.27 -2.33 -6.61
N ASP A 555 -4.65 -3.49 -6.37
CA ASP A 555 -5.35 -4.64 -5.81
C ASP A 555 -5.99 -4.32 -4.46
N SER A 556 -5.23 -3.67 -3.57
CA SER A 556 -5.72 -3.27 -2.24
C SER A 556 -6.90 -2.31 -2.35
N GLN A 557 -6.75 -1.24 -3.14
CA GLN A 557 -7.80 -0.25 -3.33
C GLN A 557 -9.08 -0.87 -3.90
N TYR A 558 -8.97 -1.74 -4.90
CA TYR A 558 -10.14 -2.36 -5.52
C TYR A 558 -10.82 -3.37 -4.59
N ARG A 559 -10.07 -4.08 -3.74
CA ARG A 559 -10.67 -4.92 -2.69
C ARG A 559 -11.44 -4.09 -1.68
N TYR A 560 -10.88 -2.97 -1.23
CA TYR A 560 -11.57 -2.12 -0.27
C TYR A 560 -12.81 -1.46 -0.86
N LEU A 561 -12.74 -0.98 -2.11
CA LEU A 561 -13.91 -0.45 -2.83
C LEU A 561 -15.01 -1.51 -2.96
N THR A 562 -14.65 -2.75 -3.27
CA THR A 562 -15.61 -3.87 -3.35
C THR A 562 -16.35 -4.05 -2.03
N ALA A 563 -15.62 -4.11 -0.90
CA ALA A 563 -16.21 -4.23 0.43
C ALA A 563 -17.03 -2.98 0.82
N ALA A 564 -16.58 -1.79 0.45
CA ALA A 564 -17.31 -0.55 0.68
C ALA A 564 -18.66 -0.54 -0.06
N TYR A 565 -18.71 -0.95 -1.33
CA TYR A 565 -19.97 -1.02 -2.08
C TYR A 565 -20.91 -2.09 -1.53
N LEU A 566 -20.40 -3.26 -1.10
CA LEU A 566 -21.20 -4.28 -0.43
C LEU A 566 -21.87 -3.72 0.83
N ASN A 567 -21.07 -3.14 1.72
CA ASN A 567 -21.54 -2.64 3.01
C ASN A 567 -22.49 -1.45 2.88
N ASN A 568 -22.23 -0.52 1.95
CA ASN A 568 -23.13 0.59 1.69
C ASN A 568 -24.43 0.14 1.01
N THR A 569 -24.41 -0.95 0.23
CA THR A 569 -25.64 -1.56 -0.29
C THR A 569 -26.52 -2.10 0.84
N ASN A 570 -25.94 -2.83 1.79
CA ASN A 570 -26.65 -3.33 2.98
C ASN A 570 -27.23 -2.19 3.83
N ALA A 571 -26.50 -1.09 3.98
CA ALA A 571 -26.97 0.10 4.68
C ALA A 571 -28.17 0.76 3.98
N ILE A 572 -28.14 0.90 2.65
CA ILE A 572 -29.24 1.49 1.88
C ILE A 572 -30.50 0.61 1.95
N LEU A 573 -30.35 -0.72 1.85
CA LEU A 573 -31.49 -1.63 1.99
C LEU A 573 -32.13 -1.52 3.39
N GLU A 574 -31.34 -1.35 4.44
CA GLU A 574 -31.86 -1.09 5.79
C GLU A 574 -32.60 0.26 5.89
N LEU A 575 -32.09 1.32 5.25
CA LEU A 575 -32.81 2.59 5.17
C LEU A 575 -34.16 2.42 4.46
N ALA A 576 -34.20 1.64 3.37
CA ALA A 576 -35.44 1.33 2.67
C ALA A 576 -36.42 0.51 3.52
N ARG A 577 -35.91 -0.44 4.31
CA ARG A 577 -36.68 -1.19 5.30
C ARG A 577 -37.32 -0.26 6.33
N ARG A 578 -36.52 0.60 6.96
CA ARG A 578 -37.01 1.58 7.95
C ARG A 578 -38.03 2.56 7.38
N ALA A 579 -37.91 2.89 6.09
CA ALA A 579 -38.86 3.75 5.38
C ALA A 579 -40.15 3.02 4.92
N GLY A 580 -40.29 1.73 5.20
CA GLY A 580 -41.45 0.92 4.76
C GLY A 580 -41.49 0.72 3.23
N LYS A 581 -40.33 0.71 2.58
CA LYS A 581 -40.18 0.61 1.11
C LYS A 581 -39.63 -0.74 0.64
N GLU A 582 -39.59 -1.76 1.49
CA GLU A 582 -39.04 -3.09 1.13
C GLU A 582 -39.67 -3.66 -0.13
N SER A 583 -41.00 -3.70 -0.21
CA SER A 583 -41.71 -4.27 -1.38
C SER A 583 -41.43 -3.50 -2.66
N ALA A 584 -41.13 -2.21 -2.60
CA ALA A 584 -40.76 -1.40 -3.76
C ALA A 584 -39.34 -1.73 -4.27
N LEU A 585 -38.45 -2.19 -3.39
CA LEU A 585 -37.05 -2.50 -3.71
C LEU A 585 -36.78 -4.00 -3.86
N ALA A 586 -37.67 -4.88 -3.40
CA ALA A 586 -37.41 -6.31 -3.27
C ALA A 586 -36.90 -6.97 -4.56
N SER A 587 -37.47 -6.62 -5.72
CA SER A 587 -36.99 -7.13 -7.01
C SER A 587 -35.58 -6.63 -7.36
N THR A 588 -35.29 -5.36 -7.10
CA THR A 588 -33.94 -4.78 -7.30
C THR A 588 -32.93 -5.37 -6.32
N ALA A 589 -33.32 -5.58 -5.06
CA ALA A 589 -32.47 -6.19 -4.04
C ALA A 589 -32.08 -7.62 -4.44
N VAL A 590 -33.03 -8.43 -4.92
CA VAL A 590 -32.76 -9.79 -5.43
C VAL A 590 -31.88 -9.77 -6.69
N ALA A 591 -32.01 -8.76 -7.56
CA ALA A 591 -31.12 -8.61 -8.71
C ALA A 591 -29.69 -8.24 -8.28
N ALA A 592 -29.54 -7.28 -7.36
CA ALA A 592 -28.25 -6.88 -6.81
C ALA A 592 -27.59 -8.02 -6.03
N ASP A 593 -28.34 -8.83 -5.27
CA ASP A 593 -27.85 -10.02 -4.58
C ASP A 593 -27.15 -11.00 -5.53
N LYS A 594 -27.74 -11.24 -6.72
CA LYS A 594 -27.12 -12.05 -7.77
C LYS A 594 -25.86 -11.42 -8.35
N VAL A 595 -25.79 -10.10 -8.43
CA VAL A 595 -24.59 -9.38 -8.86
C VAL A 595 -23.49 -9.54 -7.81
N PHE A 596 -23.79 -9.40 -6.52
CA PHE A 596 -22.81 -9.61 -5.44
C PHE A 596 -22.35 -11.08 -5.35
N ALA A 597 -23.19 -12.05 -5.70
CA ALA A 597 -22.72 -13.43 -5.88
C ALA A 597 -21.67 -13.56 -7.01
N GLN A 598 -21.76 -12.77 -8.08
CA GLN A 598 -20.74 -12.72 -9.15
C GLN A 598 -19.49 -11.95 -8.72
N VAL A 599 -19.64 -10.92 -7.89
CA VAL A 599 -18.52 -10.17 -7.29
C VAL A 599 -17.57 -11.13 -6.57
N GLN A 600 -18.10 -12.04 -5.74
CA GLN A 600 -17.28 -13.03 -5.03
C GLN A 600 -16.43 -13.86 -6.02
N GLY A 601 -17.03 -14.35 -7.11
CA GLY A 601 -16.30 -15.12 -8.11
C GLY A 601 -15.18 -14.34 -8.80
N LYS A 602 -15.36 -13.03 -9.05
CA LYS A 602 -14.31 -12.16 -9.58
C LYS A 602 -13.22 -11.87 -8.55
N TYR A 603 -13.61 -11.65 -7.30
CA TYR A 603 -12.69 -11.39 -6.20
C TYR A 603 -11.80 -12.60 -5.93
N ASP A 604 -12.37 -13.82 -5.87
CA ASP A 604 -11.63 -15.07 -5.68
C ASP A 604 -10.72 -15.40 -6.88
N ALA A 605 -11.06 -14.93 -8.08
CA ALA A 605 -10.21 -15.03 -9.26
C ALA A 605 -9.11 -13.95 -9.33
N LEU A 606 -8.93 -13.13 -8.28
CA LEU A 606 -8.01 -11.98 -8.21
C LEU A 606 -8.28 -10.90 -9.28
N ALA A 607 -9.50 -10.86 -9.84
CA ALA A 607 -9.93 -9.85 -10.79
C ALA A 607 -10.56 -8.67 -10.03
N TYR A 608 -9.77 -8.01 -9.16
CA TYR A 608 -10.29 -7.06 -8.18
C TYR A 608 -10.96 -5.83 -8.80
N LEU A 609 -10.44 -5.29 -9.92
CA LEU A 609 -11.11 -4.20 -10.63
C LEU A 609 -12.49 -4.61 -11.17
N ASP A 610 -12.60 -5.83 -11.70
CA ASP A 610 -13.90 -6.37 -12.16
C ASP A 610 -14.86 -6.57 -11.00
N ALA A 611 -14.37 -7.08 -9.86
CA ALA A 611 -15.16 -7.24 -8.64
C ALA A 611 -15.68 -5.90 -8.13
N ALA A 612 -14.81 -4.88 -8.07
CA ALA A 612 -15.17 -3.53 -7.65
C ALA A 612 -16.20 -2.89 -8.60
N ARG A 613 -16.07 -3.12 -9.91
CA ARG A 613 -17.02 -2.64 -10.92
C ARG A 613 -18.40 -3.27 -10.75
N LEU A 614 -18.47 -4.60 -10.62
CA LEU A 614 -19.73 -5.29 -10.39
C LEU A 614 -20.37 -4.88 -9.06
N ALA A 615 -19.58 -4.71 -8.00
CA ALA A 615 -20.06 -4.25 -6.70
C ALA A 615 -20.61 -2.83 -6.79
N HIS A 616 -19.92 -1.93 -7.51
CA HIS A 616 -20.41 -0.60 -7.82
C HIS A 616 -21.75 -0.64 -8.59
N ASP A 617 -21.87 -1.50 -9.61
CA ASP A 617 -23.10 -1.63 -10.39
C ASP A 617 -24.29 -2.12 -9.54
N GLY A 618 -24.07 -3.12 -8.68
CA GLY A 618 -25.06 -3.62 -7.73
C GLY A 618 -25.48 -2.54 -6.72
N TYR A 619 -24.50 -1.81 -6.18
CA TYR A 619 -24.71 -0.67 -5.30
C TYR A 619 -25.54 0.44 -5.97
N ARG A 620 -25.20 0.83 -7.21
CA ARG A 620 -25.93 1.85 -7.97
C ARG A 620 -27.36 1.45 -8.28
N GLN A 621 -27.61 0.19 -8.58
CA GLN A 621 -28.98 -0.31 -8.79
C GLN A 621 -29.84 -0.10 -7.54
N VAL A 622 -29.33 -0.48 -6.37
CA VAL A 622 -30.03 -0.33 -5.09
C VAL A 622 -30.19 1.14 -4.71
N LEU A 623 -29.13 1.95 -4.82
CA LEU A 623 -29.16 3.38 -4.52
C LEU A 623 -30.20 4.12 -5.38
N ASN A 624 -30.18 3.89 -6.69
CA ASN A 624 -31.11 4.55 -7.62
C ASN A 624 -32.56 4.13 -7.31
N ALA A 625 -32.81 2.83 -7.08
CA ALA A 625 -34.15 2.35 -6.74
C ALA A 625 -34.66 2.90 -5.40
N ALA A 626 -33.79 2.98 -4.39
CA ALA A 626 -34.11 3.60 -3.10
C ALA A 626 -34.54 5.06 -3.28
N LYS A 627 -33.76 5.84 -4.04
CA LYS A 627 -34.09 7.24 -4.35
C LYS A 627 -35.40 7.37 -5.11
N THR A 628 -35.64 6.54 -6.13
CA THR A 628 -36.91 6.52 -6.88
C THR A 628 -38.11 6.15 -5.98
N ALA A 629 -37.93 5.26 -5.01
CA ALA A 629 -38.95 4.90 -4.04
C ALA A 629 -39.18 5.95 -2.93
N GLY A 630 -38.43 7.07 -2.97
CA GLY A 630 -38.52 8.15 -1.99
C GLY A 630 -37.81 7.86 -0.66
N VAL A 631 -36.86 6.92 -0.62
CA VAL A 631 -36.01 6.68 0.54
C VAL A 631 -34.99 7.82 0.65
N ASN A 632 -34.89 8.44 1.83
CA ASN A 632 -33.93 9.51 2.07
C ASN A 632 -32.51 8.97 2.24
N VAL A 633 -31.84 8.70 1.12
CA VAL A 633 -30.41 8.33 1.09
C VAL A 633 -29.62 9.60 0.80
N GLN A 634 -28.79 10.03 1.76
CA GLN A 634 -27.98 11.24 1.68
C GLN A 634 -26.49 10.91 1.86
N PRO A 635 -25.59 11.67 1.24
CA PRO A 635 -24.16 11.54 1.49
C PRO A 635 -23.84 12.03 2.90
N TYR A 636 -22.92 11.34 3.59
CA TYR A 636 -22.40 11.86 4.85
C TYR A 636 -21.58 13.14 4.58
N LYS A 637 -22.01 14.24 5.20
CA LYS A 637 -21.36 15.55 5.08
C LYS A 637 -20.24 15.68 6.11
N TRP A 638 -19.15 14.97 5.89
CA TRP A 638 -17.99 14.94 6.79
C TRP A 638 -17.51 16.33 7.21
N TYR A 639 -17.41 17.28 6.27
CA TYR A 639 -16.97 18.67 6.51
C TYR A 639 -17.86 19.50 7.46
N GLU A 640 -19.14 19.14 7.62
CA GLU A 640 -20.03 19.78 8.61
C GLU A 640 -19.73 19.28 10.03
N ASN A 641 -19.14 18.10 10.16
CA ASN A 641 -18.90 17.42 11.44
C ASN A 641 -17.45 17.54 11.95
N LEU A 642 -16.60 18.29 11.25
CA LEU A 642 -15.24 18.59 11.70
C LEU A 642 -15.26 19.69 12.76
N ASN A 643 -14.80 19.38 13.97
CA ASN A 643 -14.89 20.30 15.11
C ASN A 643 -13.54 20.95 15.49
N GLY A 644 -12.42 20.37 15.05
CA GLY A 644 -11.06 20.75 15.46
C GLY A 644 -10.35 19.60 16.18
N LEU A 645 -9.02 19.67 16.23
CA LEU A 645 -8.10 18.66 16.78
C LEU A 645 -7.96 18.75 18.31
N SER A 646 -8.05 19.97 18.86
CA SER A 646 -7.67 20.31 20.25
C SER A 646 -8.87 20.45 21.20
N THR A 647 -10.08 20.59 20.67
CA THR A 647 -11.30 20.84 21.47
C THR A 647 -12.19 19.62 21.64
N SER A 648 -11.79 18.42 21.19
CA SER A 648 -12.65 17.24 21.23
C SER A 648 -12.69 16.61 22.64
N THR A 649 -13.92 16.35 23.12
CA THR A 649 -14.20 15.53 24.31
C THR A 649 -14.18 14.03 24.00
N GLY A 650 -13.77 13.66 22.79
CA GLY A 650 -13.71 12.29 22.26
C GLY A 650 -12.54 11.45 22.79
N ALA A 651 -12.47 10.20 22.35
CA ALA A 651 -11.34 9.32 22.63
C ALA A 651 -10.08 9.87 21.95
N LYS A 652 -9.02 10.12 22.72
CA LYS A 652 -7.74 10.55 22.14
C LYS A 652 -7.14 9.40 21.32
N ALA A 653 -6.68 9.70 20.11
CA ALA A 653 -5.97 8.73 19.30
C ALA A 653 -4.70 8.23 20.01
N ARG A 654 -4.36 6.98 19.72
CA ARG A 654 -3.10 6.38 20.13
C ARG A 654 -2.00 6.79 19.16
N TYR A 655 -1.25 7.82 19.50
CA TYR A 655 -0.07 8.25 18.75
C TYR A 655 1.20 7.57 19.27
N SER A 656 2.13 7.32 18.35
CA SER A 656 3.52 7.04 18.68
C SER A 656 4.42 8.15 18.20
N SER A 657 5.46 8.46 18.97
CA SER A 657 6.56 9.33 18.54
C SER A 657 7.70 8.55 17.87
N THR A 658 7.56 7.23 17.67
CA THR A 658 8.59 6.33 17.15
C THR A 658 7.94 5.23 16.31
N PHE A 659 8.67 4.54 15.45
CA PHE A 659 8.14 3.34 14.77
C PHE A 659 8.30 2.03 15.55
N LEU A 660 8.57 2.12 16.86
CA LEU A 660 8.63 0.95 17.71
C LEU A 660 7.27 0.24 17.74
N PRO A 661 7.27 -1.11 17.71
CA PRO A 661 6.03 -1.85 17.58
C PRO A 661 5.14 -1.70 18.80
N GLN A 662 3.83 -1.59 18.57
CA GLN A 662 2.82 -1.43 19.61
C GLN A 662 1.60 -2.32 19.35
N LYS A 663 1.02 -2.87 20.41
CA LYS A 663 -0.24 -3.63 20.32
C LYS A 663 -1.39 -2.74 19.86
N GLY A 664 -2.28 -3.23 19.01
CA GLY A 664 -3.39 -2.49 18.43
C GLY A 664 -2.99 -1.47 17.37
N ALA A 665 -4.00 -0.81 16.80
CA ALA A 665 -3.82 0.31 15.89
C ALA A 665 -3.22 1.54 16.61
N VAL A 666 -2.21 2.13 15.99
CA VAL A 666 -1.57 3.40 16.41
C VAL A 666 -1.27 4.25 15.19
N ILE A 667 -1.18 5.56 15.41
CA ILE A 667 -0.74 6.53 14.40
C ILE A 667 0.76 6.73 14.61
N PHE A 668 1.55 6.37 13.61
CA PHE A 668 3.00 6.57 13.59
C PHE A 668 3.37 7.99 13.11
N PRO A 669 4.59 8.47 13.41
CA PRO A 669 5.10 9.67 12.73
C PRO A 669 5.22 9.42 11.22
N GLU A 670 5.28 10.48 10.43
CA GLU A 670 5.36 10.40 8.97
C GLU A 670 6.62 9.67 8.49
N GLU A 671 7.78 10.06 9.02
CA GLU A 671 9.06 9.47 8.65
C GLU A 671 10.02 9.48 9.85
N THR A 672 11.03 8.61 9.82
CA THR A 672 12.19 8.70 10.71
C THR A 672 13.20 9.72 10.20
N GLU A 673 14.05 10.23 11.10
CA GLU A 673 15.21 11.05 10.71
C GLU A 673 16.10 10.33 9.68
N GLN A 674 16.27 9.01 9.80
CA GLN A 674 17.07 8.21 8.89
C GLN A 674 16.42 8.07 7.50
N GLN A 675 15.10 7.84 7.42
CA GLN A 675 14.38 7.82 6.14
C GLN A 675 14.49 9.17 5.44
N ARG A 676 14.31 10.27 6.17
CA ARG A 676 14.51 11.63 5.64
C ARG A 676 15.93 11.85 5.13
N ALA A 677 16.94 11.51 5.94
CA ALA A 677 18.34 11.66 5.57
C ALA A 677 18.67 10.84 4.32
N ASN A 678 18.19 9.60 4.24
CA ASN A 678 18.29 8.79 3.04
C ASN A 678 17.62 9.49 1.86
N ARG A 679 16.36 9.94 1.98
CA ARG A 679 15.59 10.60 0.92
C ARG A 679 16.24 11.89 0.38
N LEU A 680 17.00 12.61 1.20
CA LEU A 680 17.73 13.81 0.77
C LEU A 680 19.15 13.50 0.27
N ALA A 681 19.75 12.38 0.67
CA ALA A 681 21.11 12.01 0.28
C ALA A 681 21.28 11.80 -1.25
N PRO A 682 22.45 12.14 -1.81
CA PRO A 682 22.78 11.98 -3.22
C PRO A 682 23.08 10.54 -3.66
#